data_AF-A0A7C1HLE3-F1
#
_entry.id   AF-A0A7C1HLE3-F1
#
_cell.length_a   1.000
_cell.length_b   1.000
_cell.length_c   1.000
_cell.angle_alpha   90.00
_cell.angle_beta   90.00
_cell.angle_gamma   90.00
#
_symmetry.space_group_name_H-M   'P 1'
#
loop_
_entity.id
_entity.type
_entity.pdbx_description
1 polymer ?
#
loop_
_entity_poly.entity_id
_entity_poly.type
_entity_poly.pdbx_seq_one_letter_code
_entity_poly.pdbx_strand_id
1 'polypeptide(L)'
;MKNKLMLFVIGAALVLAPELYGAVCNVNGASDRQSIRGFGASSAWSEWSGCACGYNTFLQNNAAQFFDVNTGIGLSMIRARIPPDTGSWGSTVIPLQAARDQGVTEILATAWTPPAQWKNENVVHNQQGQYLLPSNYQNYANYLRDYVNFMRNSHNVTISAISPANEPDYQVGYDGCSWTGDQLRDFLRDYLGPTFATAGLTTKIIMSESMNNSFAVTDPILNDAAARQYLFAAGVHFYGTNNNPLAYSLAVTHNKEYWQTEISNFDGYEAGMGTTSNGGGLTTAMWLHRGMAVANFNAFFYWWLAADQTNEGLRGVDWGVPKRFWVMGNYSRFIRPGYYRVDATANPTTNIYVTAYRSPGSDRYVIVAVNTGGSVVNQSFSLSGIGASSFVPWITSGTHDLAQQSAVAVSAGAFSYNLPAGSVVSFVSAGAVNTPTRTPTIDPAWTPTRTPTASPTGTATPLSFLLDDMEDGNNQNNWGGDWYSYAGGSSTVVPNPFVMTAGGMPGSPNYRAAISGTINDFGGMGTNLNSAGTGVDLTGYIGAEFYVRGNGGSYWFQFTQPSIEDGDCHGVVFTAPVDWTKVTVLFSGIGQRGFGATAPFTQNAVAALQWASNGNGAIDIQIDDVRLLQAGAATTATFTRTRTSTPTFTRTRTGTPTFTRTGTPTPTFTRTRTGTPTFTRTHTPVEPTATFTRTRTGTPTFTRTVTPSFTFQVPSFTMTPTNTRTATPTFTGTVTPVP
;
A
#
# COMPACT_ATOMS: atom_id res chain seq x y z
N MET A 1 -3.07 90.47 -1.33
CA MET A 1 -2.95 89.01 -1.56
C MET A 1 -2.26 88.39 -0.37
N LYS A 2 -2.99 87.75 0.55
CA LYS A 2 -2.43 87.03 1.69
C LYS A 2 -3.10 85.66 1.76
N ASN A 3 -2.35 84.63 1.42
CA ASN A 3 -2.69 83.22 1.63
C ASN A 3 -2.84 82.95 3.12
N LYS A 4 -3.99 82.38 3.52
CA LYS A 4 -4.12 81.64 4.79
C LYS A 4 -4.29 80.17 4.46
N LEU A 5 -3.25 79.41 4.81
CA LEU A 5 -3.21 77.96 4.84
C LEU A 5 -4.19 77.48 5.93
N MET A 6 -5.19 76.68 5.57
CA MET A 6 -6.08 76.02 6.52
C MET A 6 -5.73 74.53 6.50
N LEU A 7 -5.11 74.08 7.59
CA LEU A 7 -4.67 72.71 7.81
C LEU A 7 -5.89 71.87 8.23
N PHE A 8 -6.35 70.94 7.39
CA PHE A 8 -7.32 69.93 7.78
C PHE A 8 -6.58 68.71 8.36
N VAL A 9 -6.69 68.51 9.67
CA VAL A 9 -6.25 67.28 10.33
C VAL A 9 -7.35 66.24 10.13
N ILE A 10 -7.12 65.27 9.23
CA ILE A 10 -7.94 64.06 9.13
C ILE A 10 -7.47 63.11 10.22
N GLY A 11 -8.23 63.01 11.30
CA GLY A 11 -8.04 61.96 12.29
C GLY A 11 -8.41 60.61 11.68
N ALA A 12 -7.40 59.80 11.36
CA ALA A 12 -7.59 58.40 11.04
C ALA A 12 -8.02 57.66 12.31
N ALA A 13 -9.32 57.41 12.45
CA ALA A 13 -9.82 56.43 13.42
C ALA A 13 -9.36 55.05 12.96
N LEU A 14 -8.29 54.51 13.58
CA LEU A 14 -7.96 53.10 13.50
C LEU A 14 -9.14 52.32 14.09
N VAL A 15 -10.01 51.78 13.23
CA VAL A 15 -10.97 50.75 13.64
C VAL A 15 -10.15 49.47 13.85
N LEU A 16 -9.65 49.28 15.07
CA LEU A 16 -9.13 47.98 15.51
C LEU A 16 -10.31 47.02 15.53
N ALA A 17 -10.41 46.15 14.53
CA ALA A 17 -11.33 45.02 14.60
C ALA A 17 -11.00 44.21 15.88
N PRO A 18 -11.99 43.85 16.70
CA PRO A 18 -11.74 43.12 17.94
C PRO A 18 -11.11 41.76 17.62
N GLU A 19 -9.88 41.53 18.11
CA GLU A 19 -9.29 40.19 18.12
C GLU A 19 -10.08 39.30 19.09
N LEU A 20 -10.62 38.19 18.59
CA LEU A 20 -11.28 37.20 19.44
C LEU A 20 -10.22 36.30 20.07
N TYR A 21 -10.28 36.11 21.40
CA TYR A 21 -9.42 35.16 22.10
C TYR A 21 -10.09 33.79 22.15
N GLY A 22 -9.41 32.78 21.62
CA GLY A 22 -9.85 31.40 21.69
C GLY A 22 -9.59 30.77 23.06
N ALA A 23 -10.41 29.80 23.46
CA ALA A 23 -10.12 29.00 24.64
C ALA A 23 -8.90 28.10 24.41
N VAL A 24 -8.24 27.64 25.48
CA VAL A 24 -7.01 26.84 25.36
C VAL A 24 -7.26 25.53 24.62
N CYS A 25 -6.50 25.28 23.56
CA CYS A 25 -6.42 24.00 22.88
C CYS A 25 -5.33 23.14 23.53
N ASN A 26 -5.69 22.05 24.20
CA ASN A 26 -4.72 21.12 24.75
C ASN A 26 -4.28 20.11 23.68
N VAL A 27 -2.98 19.90 23.51
CA VAL A 27 -2.40 18.95 22.56
C VAL A 27 -1.45 18.00 23.30
N ASN A 28 -1.69 16.70 23.21
CA ASN A 28 -0.93 15.68 23.93
C ASN A 28 -0.16 14.77 22.99
N GLY A 29 1.14 15.05 22.79
CA GLY A 29 2.04 14.28 21.94
C GLY A 29 2.30 12.83 22.39
N ALA A 30 1.93 12.45 23.61
CA ALA A 30 2.12 11.08 24.11
C ALA A 30 0.89 10.16 23.88
N SER A 31 -0.17 10.66 23.25
CA SER A 31 -1.46 9.96 23.15
C SER A 31 -1.72 9.43 21.74
N ASP A 32 -1.10 8.30 21.38
CA ASP A 32 -1.31 7.70 20.06
C ASP A 32 -2.76 7.29 19.83
N ARG A 33 -3.24 7.63 18.64
CA ARG A 33 -4.54 7.23 18.12
C ARG A 33 -4.31 6.38 16.87
N GLN A 34 -5.02 6.63 15.78
CA GLN A 34 -4.80 5.90 14.55
C GLN A 34 -3.48 6.30 13.88
N SER A 35 -2.83 5.34 13.24
CA SER A 35 -1.72 5.60 12.31
C SER A 35 -2.27 6.17 10.99
N ILE A 36 -1.50 7.07 10.38
CA ILE A 36 -1.85 7.72 9.12
C ILE A 36 -1.17 6.95 8.00
N ARG A 37 -1.99 6.31 7.17
CA ARG A 37 -1.58 5.64 5.94
C ARG A 37 -1.19 6.67 4.88
N GLY A 38 -1.96 7.75 4.75
CA GLY A 38 -1.66 8.82 3.82
C GLY A 38 -2.89 9.54 3.29
N PHE A 39 -2.63 10.38 2.29
CA PHE A 39 -3.62 11.23 1.63
C PHE A 39 -3.45 11.10 0.11
N GLY A 40 -4.56 11.02 -0.62
CA GLY A 40 -4.55 10.84 -2.06
C GLY A 40 -5.75 11.45 -2.78
N ALA A 41 -5.82 11.17 -4.07
CA ALA A 41 -7.01 11.37 -4.90
C ALA A 41 -7.00 10.37 -6.07
N SER A 42 -8.11 10.28 -6.80
CA SER A 42 -8.30 9.35 -7.91
C SER A 42 -7.88 9.92 -9.26
N SER A 43 -7.36 9.04 -10.11
CA SER A 43 -7.22 9.25 -11.56
C SER A 43 -8.27 8.49 -12.37
N ALA A 44 -9.31 7.94 -11.73
CA ALA A 44 -10.37 7.20 -12.41
C ALA A 44 -10.97 8.03 -13.56
N TRP A 45 -11.19 7.38 -14.71
CA TRP A 45 -11.74 7.95 -15.94
C TRP A 45 -10.80 8.86 -16.75
N SER A 46 -9.58 9.12 -16.25
CA SER A 46 -8.57 9.90 -17.00
C SER A 46 -8.12 9.23 -18.31
N GLU A 47 -8.42 7.95 -18.47
CA GLU A 47 -8.22 7.16 -19.68
C GLU A 47 -9.18 7.52 -20.84
N TRP A 48 -10.27 8.25 -20.58
CA TRP A 48 -11.28 8.56 -21.58
C TRP A 48 -11.07 9.93 -22.22
N SER A 49 -10.91 9.96 -23.55
CA SER A 49 -10.76 11.18 -24.35
C SER A 49 -12.09 11.95 -24.38
N GLY A 50 -12.29 12.82 -23.40
CA GLY A 50 -13.54 13.57 -23.19
C GLY A 50 -14.00 13.58 -21.73
N CYS A 51 -13.28 12.90 -20.83
CA CYS A 51 -13.55 13.02 -19.41
C CYS A 51 -13.23 14.43 -18.91
N ALA A 52 -14.16 14.97 -18.12
CA ALA A 52 -13.95 16.16 -17.30
C ALA A 52 -12.79 16.00 -16.30
N CYS A 53 -12.45 14.78 -15.89
CA CYS A 53 -11.59 14.43 -14.76
C CYS A 53 -10.06 14.62 -14.95
N GLY A 54 -9.63 15.37 -15.97
CA GLY A 54 -8.22 15.51 -16.36
C GLY A 54 -7.69 14.24 -17.04
N TYR A 55 -7.33 14.35 -18.32
CA TYR A 55 -6.82 13.22 -19.11
C TYR A 55 -5.40 12.82 -18.70
N ASN A 56 -5.01 11.57 -18.99
CA ASN A 56 -3.71 10.99 -18.62
C ASN A 56 -2.50 11.92 -18.80
N THR A 57 -2.34 12.53 -19.97
CA THR A 57 -1.21 13.44 -20.27
C THR A 57 -1.21 14.67 -19.37
N PHE A 58 -2.39 15.22 -19.05
CA PHE A 58 -2.49 16.32 -18.11
C PHE A 58 -2.05 15.88 -16.71
N LEU A 59 -2.50 14.72 -16.23
CA LEU A 59 -2.11 14.22 -14.91
C LEU A 59 -0.61 13.93 -14.84
N GLN A 60 -0.02 13.37 -15.90
CA GLN A 60 1.42 13.14 -16.00
C GLN A 60 2.20 14.45 -15.93
N ASN A 61 1.84 15.44 -16.74
CA ASN A 61 2.53 16.74 -16.81
C ASN A 61 2.43 17.54 -15.50
N ASN A 62 1.44 17.25 -14.67
CA ASN A 62 1.21 17.93 -13.40
C ASN A 62 1.49 17.05 -12.17
N ALA A 63 2.10 15.87 -12.35
CA ALA A 63 2.34 14.91 -11.27
C ALA A 63 3.12 15.52 -10.10
N ALA A 64 4.13 16.35 -10.36
CA ALA A 64 4.90 17.01 -9.31
C ALA A 64 4.03 17.92 -8.42
N GLN A 65 3.05 18.62 -8.99
CA GLN A 65 2.14 19.47 -8.19
C GLN A 65 1.33 18.63 -7.20
N PHE A 66 0.92 17.42 -7.60
CA PHE A 66 0.15 16.53 -6.74
C PHE A 66 1.03 15.82 -5.70
N PHE A 67 2.16 15.24 -6.11
CA PHE A 67 2.86 14.22 -5.31
C PHE A 67 4.19 14.68 -4.71
N ASP A 68 4.85 15.68 -5.29
CA ASP A 68 6.13 16.15 -4.75
C ASP A 68 5.93 16.92 -3.45
N VAL A 69 6.73 16.63 -2.42
CA VAL A 69 6.61 17.21 -1.08
C VAL A 69 7.28 18.58 -0.95
N ASN A 70 8.11 18.98 -1.91
CA ASN A 70 8.88 20.22 -1.87
C ASN A 70 8.23 21.32 -2.74
N THR A 71 7.65 20.93 -3.85
CA THR A 71 7.09 21.79 -4.90
C THR A 71 5.58 21.64 -5.05
N GLY A 72 5.00 20.53 -4.60
CA GLY A 72 3.57 20.23 -4.66
C GLY A 72 2.88 20.16 -3.29
N ILE A 73 1.70 19.56 -3.28
CA ILE A 73 0.92 19.29 -2.06
C ILE A 73 1.31 17.96 -1.40
N GLY A 74 2.18 17.16 -2.01
CA GLY A 74 2.75 15.97 -1.38
C GLY A 74 1.75 14.85 -1.11
N LEU A 75 0.76 14.61 -1.99
CA LEU A 75 -0.06 13.40 -1.91
C LEU A 75 0.85 12.16 -1.85
N SER A 76 0.51 11.20 -0.99
CA SER A 76 1.30 9.99 -0.78
C SER A 76 0.61 8.73 -1.29
N MET A 77 -0.58 8.89 -1.87
CA MET A 77 -1.43 7.82 -2.38
C MET A 77 -2.12 8.26 -3.66
N ILE A 78 -2.43 7.31 -4.54
CA ILE A 78 -3.26 7.51 -5.72
C ILE A 78 -4.29 6.38 -5.82
N ARG A 79 -5.52 6.73 -6.16
CA ARG A 79 -6.60 5.77 -6.45
C ARG A 79 -6.79 5.69 -7.97
N ALA A 80 -7.05 4.50 -8.50
CA ALA A 80 -7.31 4.32 -9.92
C ALA A 80 -8.43 3.30 -10.14
N ARG A 81 -9.05 3.41 -11.30
CA ARG A 81 -10.05 2.47 -11.77
C ARG A 81 -9.41 1.22 -12.37
N ILE A 82 -10.07 0.09 -12.18
CA ILE A 82 -9.82 -1.16 -12.90
C ILE A 82 -10.84 -1.22 -14.04
N PRO A 83 -10.45 -1.01 -15.31
CA PRO A 83 -11.36 -1.06 -16.45
C PRO A 83 -11.93 -2.48 -16.61
N PRO A 84 -13.24 -2.71 -16.79
CA PRO A 84 -13.87 -4.04 -16.83
C PRO A 84 -13.53 -4.86 -18.09
N ASP A 85 -12.85 -4.25 -19.05
CA ASP A 85 -12.27 -4.91 -20.21
C ASP A 85 -10.75 -5.04 -20.01
N THR A 86 -10.25 -6.27 -20.11
CA THR A 86 -8.82 -6.57 -19.99
C THR A 86 -7.98 -5.89 -21.05
N GLY A 87 -8.54 -5.70 -22.26
CA GLY A 87 -7.85 -4.97 -23.35
C GLY A 87 -7.60 -3.50 -23.02
N SER A 88 -8.35 -2.96 -22.06
CA SER A 88 -8.29 -1.57 -21.65
C SER A 88 -7.44 -1.34 -20.39
N TRP A 89 -6.87 -2.37 -19.77
CA TRP A 89 -6.08 -2.21 -18.53
C TRP A 89 -4.88 -1.27 -18.68
N GLY A 90 -4.20 -1.27 -19.83
CA GLY A 90 -3.07 -0.38 -20.09
C GLY A 90 -3.43 1.11 -20.08
N SER A 91 -4.71 1.44 -20.20
CA SER A 91 -5.18 2.82 -20.32
C SER A 91 -5.08 3.63 -19.03
N THR A 92 -4.99 3.00 -17.86
CA THR A 92 -4.87 3.69 -16.55
C THR A 92 -3.43 3.82 -16.06
N VAL A 93 -2.45 3.33 -16.83
CA VAL A 93 -1.05 3.17 -16.41
C VAL A 93 -0.33 4.52 -16.26
N ILE A 94 -0.52 5.44 -17.20
CA ILE A 94 0.22 6.71 -17.28
C ILE A 94 0.18 7.51 -15.95
N PRO A 95 -0.99 7.82 -15.37
CA PRO A 95 -1.03 8.58 -14.12
C PRO A 95 -0.42 7.81 -12.94
N LEU A 96 -0.51 6.47 -12.95
CA LEU A 96 0.06 5.63 -11.89
C LEU A 96 1.60 5.58 -11.95
N GLN A 97 2.19 5.51 -13.14
CA GLN A 97 3.63 5.63 -13.33
C GLN A 97 4.11 7.02 -12.92
N ALA A 98 3.40 8.07 -13.33
CA ALA A 98 3.75 9.43 -12.97
C ALA A 98 3.72 9.65 -11.44
N ALA A 99 2.74 9.08 -10.73
CA ALA A 99 2.71 9.11 -9.26
C ALA A 99 3.88 8.33 -8.65
N ARG A 100 4.15 7.11 -9.13
CA ARG A 100 5.28 6.28 -8.69
C ARG A 100 6.61 7.01 -8.85
N ASP A 101 6.82 7.68 -9.97
CA ASP A 101 8.05 8.41 -10.28
C ASP A 101 8.26 9.63 -9.36
N GLN A 102 7.20 10.10 -8.70
CA GLN A 102 7.25 11.08 -7.61
C GLN A 102 7.40 10.44 -6.21
N GLY A 103 7.61 9.12 -6.13
CA GLY A 103 7.81 8.37 -4.88
C GLY A 103 6.54 7.86 -4.22
N VAL A 104 5.39 7.87 -4.92
CA VAL A 104 4.15 7.27 -4.39
C VAL A 104 4.27 5.75 -4.41
N THR A 105 4.07 5.14 -3.24
CA THR A 105 4.17 3.67 -3.07
C THR A 105 2.85 3.01 -2.67
N GLU A 106 1.83 3.80 -2.31
CA GLU A 106 0.50 3.31 -2.00
C GLU A 106 -0.48 3.62 -3.15
N ILE A 107 -0.82 2.59 -3.91
CA ILE A 107 -1.74 2.68 -5.07
C ILE A 107 -2.95 1.80 -4.77
N LEU A 108 -4.13 2.42 -4.68
CA LEU A 108 -5.42 1.74 -4.55
C LEU A 108 -6.05 1.58 -5.93
N ALA A 109 -6.24 0.35 -6.39
CA ALA A 109 -7.03 0.08 -7.59
C ALA A 109 -8.43 -0.41 -7.20
N THR A 110 -9.48 0.27 -7.66
CA THR A 110 -10.88 -0.10 -7.40
C THR A 110 -11.55 -0.50 -8.70
N ALA A 111 -12.27 -1.64 -8.68
CA ALA A 111 -13.18 -2.00 -9.75
C ALA A 111 -14.58 -1.41 -9.49
N TRP A 112 -15.09 -0.63 -10.45
CA TRP A 112 -16.48 -0.15 -10.42
C TRP A 112 -17.47 -1.24 -10.77
N THR A 113 -17.09 -2.09 -11.72
CA THR A 113 -17.90 -3.22 -12.17
C THR A 113 -16.99 -4.37 -12.61
N PRO A 114 -17.42 -5.63 -12.41
CA PRO A 114 -16.89 -6.76 -13.14
C PRO A 114 -17.13 -6.64 -14.66
N PRO A 115 -16.43 -7.45 -15.48
CA PRO A 115 -16.75 -7.63 -16.90
C PRO A 115 -18.24 -7.90 -17.13
N ALA A 116 -18.80 -7.26 -18.15
CA ALA A 116 -20.24 -7.29 -18.43
C ALA A 116 -20.78 -8.73 -18.54
N GLN A 117 -20.08 -9.61 -19.28
CA GLN A 117 -20.50 -11.00 -19.50
C GLN A 117 -20.61 -11.87 -18.24
N TRP A 118 -20.15 -11.37 -17.09
CA TRP A 118 -20.25 -12.09 -15.83
C TRP A 118 -21.44 -11.65 -14.96
N LYS A 119 -22.11 -10.58 -15.34
CA LYS A 119 -23.29 -10.03 -14.64
C LYS A 119 -24.59 -10.58 -15.22
N ASN A 120 -25.66 -10.50 -14.43
CA ASN A 120 -26.97 -11.09 -14.73
C ASN A 120 -27.65 -10.59 -16.02
N GLU A 121 -27.22 -9.47 -16.59
CA GLU A 121 -27.80 -8.87 -17.80
C GLU A 121 -26.76 -8.47 -18.86
N ASN A 122 -25.51 -8.92 -18.72
CA ASN A 122 -24.44 -8.58 -19.66
C ASN A 122 -24.21 -7.06 -19.86
N VAL A 123 -24.31 -6.28 -18.77
CA VAL A 123 -24.14 -4.81 -18.77
C VAL A 123 -23.15 -4.36 -17.70
N VAL A 124 -22.45 -3.24 -17.95
CA VAL A 124 -21.47 -2.65 -17.01
C VAL A 124 -22.11 -1.80 -15.91
N HIS A 125 -23.31 -1.27 -16.12
CA HIS A 125 -24.03 -0.46 -15.11
C HIS A 125 -24.87 -1.30 -14.14
N ASN A 126 -25.40 -0.67 -13.09
CA ASN A 126 -26.32 -1.30 -12.13
C ASN A 126 -27.59 -0.47 -11.85
N GLN A 127 -28.07 0.31 -12.83
CA GLN A 127 -29.30 1.13 -12.74
C GLN A 127 -30.51 0.44 -12.13
N GLN A 128 -30.62 -0.89 -12.28
CA GLN A 128 -31.74 -1.69 -11.78
C GLN A 128 -31.25 -2.75 -10.77
N GLY A 129 -30.08 -2.54 -10.18
CA GLY A 129 -29.47 -3.46 -9.21
C GLY A 129 -28.74 -4.65 -9.86
N GLN A 130 -28.26 -4.51 -11.10
CA GLN A 130 -27.49 -5.57 -11.76
C GLN A 130 -26.26 -5.95 -10.93
N TYR A 131 -26.00 -7.25 -10.84
CA TYR A 131 -25.06 -7.85 -9.90
C TYR A 131 -24.20 -8.93 -10.57
N LEU A 132 -23.07 -9.27 -9.94
CA LEU A 132 -22.20 -10.36 -10.39
C LEU A 132 -22.87 -11.71 -10.17
N LEU A 133 -22.95 -12.55 -11.20
CA LEU A 133 -23.48 -13.90 -11.04
C LEU A 133 -22.55 -14.73 -10.12
N PRO A 134 -23.09 -15.46 -9.12
CA PRO A 134 -22.27 -16.30 -8.23
C PRO A 134 -21.37 -17.30 -8.95
N SER A 135 -21.81 -17.83 -10.11
CA SER A 135 -21.02 -18.73 -10.96
C SER A 135 -19.74 -18.08 -11.50
N ASN A 136 -19.63 -16.75 -11.50
CA ASN A 136 -18.48 -16.00 -11.96
C ASN A 136 -17.62 -15.42 -10.82
N TYR A 137 -17.88 -15.74 -9.55
CA TYR A 137 -17.08 -15.23 -8.44
C TYR A 137 -15.61 -15.63 -8.56
N GLN A 138 -15.31 -16.90 -8.89
CA GLN A 138 -13.92 -17.31 -9.09
C GLN A 138 -13.27 -16.62 -10.29
N ASN A 139 -14.03 -16.43 -11.39
CA ASN A 139 -13.54 -15.70 -12.57
C ASN A 139 -13.20 -14.25 -12.22
N TYR A 140 -14.02 -13.59 -11.41
CA TYR A 140 -13.78 -12.23 -10.98
C TYR A 140 -12.61 -12.12 -9.99
N ALA A 141 -12.44 -13.06 -9.07
CA ALA A 141 -11.26 -13.12 -8.20
C ALA A 141 -9.97 -13.31 -9.01
N ASN A 142 -9.99 -14.19 -10.02
CA ASN A 142 -8.87 -14.38 -10.95
C ASN A 142 -8.56 -13.10 -11.72
N TYR A 143 -9.59 -12.44 -12.25
CA TYR A 143 -9.47 -11.18 -12.97
C TYR A 143 -8.79 -10.08 -12.13
N LEU A 144 -9.17 -9.91 -10.87
CA LEU A 144 -8.55 -8.93 -9.97
C LEU A 144 -7.08 -9.27 -9.67
N ARG A 145 -6.76 -10.56 -9.49
CA ARG A 145 -5.37 -11.04 -9.35
C ARG A 145 -4.57 -10.74 -10.62
N ASP A 146 -5.16 -11.00 -11.78
CA ASP A 146 -4.49 -10.84 -13.07
C ASP A 146 -4.26 -9.37 -13.40
N TYR A 147 -5.15 -8.46 -13.01
CA TYR A 147 -4.90 -7.01 -13.09
C TYR A 147 -3.68 -6.60 -12.24
N VAL A 148 -3.60 -7.06 -10.99
CA VAL A 148 -2.43 -6.78 -10.11
C VAL A 148 -1.14 -7.29 -10.75
N ASN A 149 -1.18 -8.49 -11.34
CA ASN A 149 -0.04 -9.06 -12.03
C ASN A 149 0.32 -8.27 -13.29
N PHE A 150 -0.65 -7.88 -14.10
CA PHE A 150 -0.47 -7.08 -15.31
C PHE A 150 0.21 -5.74 -14.99
N MET A 151 -0.31 -4.99 -14.02
CA MET A 151 0.25 -3.69 -13.64
C MET A 151 1.71 -3.81 -13.18
N ARG A 152 2.01 -4.83 -12.37
CA ARG A 152 3.37 -5.06 -11.86
C ARG A 152 4.31 -5.53 -12.98
N ASN A 153 3.92 -6.56 -13.72
CA ASN A 153 4.81 -7.28 -14.64
C ASN A 153 4.99 -6.54 -15.97
N SER A 154 3.95 -5.88 -16.46
CA SER A 154 3.96 -5.21 -17.77
C SER A 154 4.27 -3.72 -17.68
N HIS A 155 4.04 -3.08 -16.52
CA HIS A 155 4.14 -1.63 -16.39
C HIS A 155 4.99 -1.13 -15.21
N ASN A 156 5.57 -2.04 -14.43
CA ASN A 156 6.33 -1.73 -13.22
C ASN A 156 5.53 -0.86 -12.23
N VAL A 157 4.22 -1.10 -12.14
CA VAL A 157 3.32 -0.42 -11.20
C VAL A 157 2.86 -1.44 -10.16
N THR A 158 3.31 -1.27 -8.92
CA THR A 158 2.87 -2.12 -7.81
C THR A 158 1.53 -1.63 -7.28
N ILE A 159 0.47 -2.39 -7.52
CA ILE A 159 -0.83 -2.17 -6.88
C ILE A 159 -0.72 -2.63 -5.42
N SER A 160 -0.59 -1.67 -4.50
CA SER A 160 -0.39 -1.96 -3.08
C SER A 160 -1.70 -2.30 -2.36
N ALA A 161 -2.82 -1.82 -2.89
CA ALA A 161 -4.16 -2.07 -2.38
C ALA A 161 -5.16 -2.25 -3.54
N ILE A 162 -6.14 -3.13 -3.34
CA ILE A 162 -7.20 -3.38 -4.31
C ILE A 162 -8.57 -3.41 -3.63
N SER A 163 -9.59 -2.93 -4.33
CA SER A 163 -10.99 -3.08 -3.95
C SER A 163 -11.80 -3.72 -5.07
N PRO A 164 -12.62 -4.74 -4.77
CA PRO A 164 -13.41 -5.44 -5.77
C PRO A 164 -14.73 -4.73 -6.15
N ALA A 165 -15.12 -3.69 -5.43
CA ALA A 165 -16.39 -3.00 -5.68
C ALA A 165 -16.33 -1.55 -5.21
N ASN A 166 -16.63 -0.62 -6.12
CA ASN A 166 -17.00 0.76 -5.79
C ASN A 166 -18.50 0.82 -5.46
N GLU A 167 -18.86 1.47 -4.35
CA GLU A 167 -20.25 1.81 -4.00
C GLU A 167 -21.26 0.67 -4.25
N PRO A 168 -21.05 -0.50 -3.64
CA PRO A 168 -21.88 -1.69 -3.87
C PRO A 168 -23.36 -1.48 -3.48
N ASP A 169 -23.64 -0.46 -2.67
CA ASP A 169 -24.94 -0.06 -2.14
C ASP A 169 -25.59 1.11 -2.90
N TYR A 170 -25.03 1.53 -4.04
CA TYR A 170 -25.57 2.61 -4.86
C TYR A 170 -25.80 2.18 -6.31
N GLN A 171 -26.94 2.58 -6.89
CA GLN A 171 -27.35 2.21 -8.26
C GLN A 171 -27.08 3.37 -9.21
N VAL A 172 -26.34 3.11 -10.29
CA VAL A 172 -25.81 4.15 -11.17
C VAL A 172 -26.00 3.82 -12.65
N GLY A 173 -26.02 4.88 -13.46
CA GLY A 173 -26.15 4.81 -14.92
C GLY A 173 -24.88 4.47 -15.69
N TYR A 174 -23.74 4.65 -15.05
CA TYR A 174 -22.40 4.30 -15.51
C TYR A 174 -21.95 2.97 -14.90
N ASP A 175 -20.67 2.61 -15.02
CA ASP A 175 -20.13 1.39 -14.43
C ASP A 175 -20.45 1.24 -12.95
N GLY A 176 -21.11 0.13 -12.61
CA GLY A 176 -21.52 -0.17 -11.25
C GLY A 176 -21.94 -1.63 -11.12
N CYS A 177 -21.82 -2.18 -9.92
CA CYS A 177 -22.28 -3.53 -9.60
C CYS A 177 -22.85 -3.54 -8.20
N SER A 178 -24.09 -3.96 -8.06
CA SER A 178 -24.71 -4.07 -6.74
C SER A 178 -24.23 -5.31 -6.00
N TRP A 179 -23.94 -5.15 -4.71
CA TRP A 179 -23.61 -6.25 -3.81
C TRP A 179 -24.27 -6.07 -2.45
N THR A 180 -24.77 -7.16 -1.89
CA THR A 180 -25.09 -7.23 -0.45
C THR A 180 -23.83 -7.45 0.37
N GLY A 181 -23.86 -7.09 1.65
CA GLY A 181 -22.74 -7.36 2.56
C GLY A 181 -22.42 -8.85 2.71
N ASP A 182 -23.42 -9.73 2.65
CA ASP A 182 -23.23 -11.18 2.67
C ASP A 182 -22.51 -11.68 1.40
N GLN A 183 -22.89 -11.17 0.23
CA GLN A 183 -22.21 -11.51 -1.02
C GLN A 183 -20.75 -11.05 -1.02
N LEU A 184 -20.46 -9.85 -0.48
CA LEU A 184 -19.09 -9.35 -0.35
C LEU A 184 -18.28 -10.18 0.65
N ARG A 185 -18.86 -10.59 1.78
CA ARG A 185 -18.25 -11.53 2.72
C ARG A 185 -17.91 -12.85 2.06
N ASP A 186 -18.87 -13.47 1.38
CA ASP A 186 -18.68 -14.78 0.75
C ASP A 186 -17.66 -14.68 -0.40
N PHE A 187 -17.71 -13.61 -1.20
CA PHE A 187 -16.71 -13.34 -2.24
C PHE A 187 -15.30 -13.20 -1.65
N LEU A 188 -15.12 -12.45 -0.56
CA LEU A 188 -13.83 -12.29 0.09
C LEU A 188 -13.32 -13.60 0.70
N ARG A 189 -14.17 -14.29 1.46
CA ARG A 189 -13.84 -15.50 2.21
C ARG A 189 -13.49 -16.66 1.28
N ASP A 190 -14.31 -16.90 0.27
CA ASP A 190 -14.29 -18.14 -0.50
C ASP A 190 -13.56 -17.99 -1.84
N TYR A 191 -13.35 -16.76 -2.34
CA TYR A 191 -12.80 -16.53 -3.68
C TYR A 191 -11.61 -15.57 -3.68
N LEU A 192 -11.80 -14.27 -3.40
CA LEU A 192 -10.76 -13.26 -3.56
C LEU A 192 -9.57 -13.49 -2.62
N GLY A 193 -9.85 -13.66 -1.32
CA GLY A 193 -8.84 -13.90 -0.30
C GLY A 193 -7.98 -15.12 -0.59
N PRO A 194 -8.57 -16.32 -0.78
CA PRO A 194 -7.84 -17.51 -1.18
C PRO A 194 -7.07 -17.34 -2.50
N THR A 195 -7.65 -16.69 -3.51
CA THR A 195 -6.99 -16.47 -4.80
C THR A 195 -5.71 -15.64 -4.65
N PHE A 196 -5.76 -14.56 -3.86
CA PHE A 196 -4.60 -13.71 -3.59
C PHE A 196 -3.56 -14.43 -2.74
N ALA A 197 -4.00 -15.17 -1.71
CA ALA A 197 -3.10 -15.94 -0.84
C ALA A 197 -2.37 -17.05 -1.61
N THR A 198 -3.08 -17.82 -2.45
CA THR A 198 -2.50 -18.88 -3.29
C THR A 198 -1.54 -18.30 -4.33
N ALA A 199 -1.82 -17.11 -4.86
CA ALA A 199 -0.93 -16.42 -5.79
C ALA A 199 0.27 -15.72 -5.11
N GLY A 200 0.38 -15.78 -3.78
CA GLY A 200 1.46 -15.13 -3.03
C GLY A 200 1.43 -13.60 -3.10
N LEU A 201 0.26 -13.00 -3.39
CA LEU A 201 0.12 -11.55 -3.49
C LEU A 201 0.08 -10.92 -2.10
N THR A 202 0.89 -9.87 -1.91
CA THR A 202 0.88 -9.03 -0.69
C THR A 202 -0.02 -7.81 -0.84
N THR A 203 -0.72 -7.67 -1.97
CA THR A 203 -1.68 -6.59 -2.23
C THR A 203 -2.79 -6.63 -1.18
N LYS A 204 -2.99 -5.49 -0.52
CA LYS A 204 -3.97 -5.31 0.55
C LYS A 204 -5.38 -5.30 -0.04
N ILE A 205 -6.33 -5.98 0.59
CA ILE A 205 -7.73 -5.94 0.16
C ILE A 205 -8.48 -4.90 1.01
N ILE A 206 -9.07 -3.91 0.33
CA ILE A 206 -9.88 -2.83 0.90
C ILE A 206 -11.33 -3.10 0.51
N MET A 207 -12.25 -3.11 1.48
CA MET A 207 -13.68 -3.31 1.24
C MET A 207 -14.50 -2.54 2.29
N SER A 208 -15.70 -2.07 2.03
CA SER A 208 -16.53 -2.33 0.84
C SER A 208 -16.81 -1.08 0.01
N GLU A 209 -16.24 0.07 0.37
CA GLU A 209 -16.41 1.36 -0.30
C GLU A 209 -17.89 1.78 -0.41
N SER A 210 -18.66 1.62 0.67
CA SER A 210 -20.05 2.12 0.76
C SER A 210 -20.14 3.60 0.38
N MET A 211 -21.14 3.97 -0.40
CA MET A 211 -21.35 5.35 -0.88
C MET A 211 -21.54 6.37 0.26
N ASN A 212 -22.25 6.00 1.32
CA ASN A 212 -22.74 6.91 2.35
C ASN A 212 -22.30 6.54 3.77
N ASN A 213 -21.13 5.93 3.91
CA ASN A 213 -20.59 5.47 5.18
C ASN A 213 -21.49 4.41 5.87
N SER A 214 -22.25 3.62 5.11
CA SER A 214 -23.03 2.51 5.66
C SER A 214 -22.16 1.32 6.00
N PHE A 215 -22.25 0.84 7.24
CA PHE A 215 -21.53 -0.35 7.69
C PHE A 215 -22.22 -1.65 7.30
N ALA A 216 -23.45 -1.62 6.77
CA ALA A 216 -24.21 -2.81 6.41
C ALA A 216 -23.51 -3.70 5.36
N VAL A 217 -22.70 -3.11 4.48
CA VAL A 217 -21.94 -3.84 3.44
C VAL A 217 -20.56 -4.31 3.91
N THR A 218 -20.13 -3.94 5.12
CA THR A 218 -18.80 -4.27 5.67
C THR A 218 -18.90 -5.10 6.96
N ASP A 219 -19.94 -4.92 7.78
CA ASP A 219 -20.17 -5.65 9.02
C ASP A 219 -20.23 -7.17 8.84
N PRO A 220 -20.85 -7.73 7.78
CA PRO A 220 -20.81 -9.18 7.54
C PRO A 220 -19.38 -9.72 7.35
N ILE A 221 -18.49 -8.93 6.74
CA ILE A 221 -17.07 -9.28 6.60
C ILE A 221 -16.37 -9.26 7.96
N LEU A 222 -16.55 -8.18 8.73
CA LEU A 222 -15.87 -8.01 10.01
C LEU A 222 -16.31 -9.06 11.05
N ASN A 223 -17.58 -9.44 11.06
CA ASN A 223 -18.13 -10.44 11.97
C ASN A 223 -17.77 -11.89 11.58
N ASP A 224 -17.31 -12.15 10.35
CA ASP A 224 -16.84 -13.47 9.91
C ASP A 224 -15.31 -13.53 9.99
N ALA A 225 -14.77 -14.33 10.92
CA ALA A 225 -13.33 -14.47 11.09
C ALA A 225 -12.59 -15.02 9.85
N ALA A 226 -13.25 -15.88 9.06
CA ALA A 226 -12.66 -16.46 7.85
C ALA A 226 -12.63 -15.47 6.69
N ALA A 227 -13.58 -14.52 6.62
CA ALA A 227 -13.51 -13.40 5.68
C ALA A 227 -12.52 -12.33 6.17
N ARG A 228 -12.64 -11.91 7.43
CA ARG A 228 -11.89 -10.81 8.04
C ARG A 228 -10.37 -11.02 8.02
N GLN A 229 -9.87 -12.25 8.01
CA GLN A 229 -8.43 -12.51 7.90
C GLN A 229 -7.82 -11.95 6.60
N TYR A 230 -8.61 -11.85 5.53
CA TYR A 230 -8.18 -11.31 4.23
C TYR A 230 -8.40 -9.80 4.10
N LEU A 231 -9.29 -9.21 4.91
CA LEU A 231 -9.54 -7.77 4.91
C LEU A 231 -8.36 -7.02 5.54
N PHE A 232 -7.79 -6.06 4.82
CA PHE A 232 -6.78 -5.16 5.37
C PHE A 232 -7.41 -3.93 6.02
N ALA A 233 -8.27 -3.22 5.28
CA ALA A 233 -8.96 -2.03 5.76
C ALA A 233 -10.44 -2.01 5.36
N ALA A 234 -11.26 -1.42 6.21
CA ALA A 234 -12.61 -1.02 5.87
C ALA A 234 -12.58 0.26 5.00
N GLY A 235 -13.02 0.21 3.76
CA GLY A 235 -13.16 1.36 2.87
C GLY A 235 -14.58 1.94 2.90
N VAL A 236 -14.72 3.26 2.87
CA VAL A 236 -16.00 3.98 2.75
C VAL A 236 -15.85 5.26 1.93
N HIS A 237 -16.93 5.68 1.30
CA HIS A 237 -17.21 7.06 0.95
C HIS A 237 -18.15 7.63 2.02
N PHE A 238 -18.41 8.93 1.99
CA PHE A 238 -19.39 9.53 2.91
C PHE A 238 -20.28 10.57 2.24
N TYR A 239 -20.60 10.37 0.97
CA TYR A 239 -21.59 11.19 0.28
C TYR A 239 -22.95 11.13 1.00
N GLY A 240 -23.70 12.24 0.97
CA GLY A 240 -25.03 12.32 1.60
C GLY A 240 -25.03 12.30 3.14
N THR A 241 -23.87 12.25 3.81
CA THR A 241 -23.77 12.21 5.29
C THR A 241 -23.78 13.59 5.96
N ASN A 242 -24.20 14.65 5.25
CA ASN A 242 -24.09 16.05 5.71
C ASN A 242 -22.66 16.42 6.17
N ASN A 243 -21.64 15.94 5.44
CA ASN A 243 -20.22 16.15 5.71
C ASN A 243 -19.75 15.54 7.03
N ASN A 244 -20.44 14.52 7.58
CA ASN A 244 -20.14 13.97 8.90
C ASN A 244 -19.94 12.44 8.85
N PRO A 245 -18.69 11.96 8.71
CA PRO A 245 -18.40 10.53 8.72
C PRO A 245 -18.56 9.94 10.12
N LEU A 246 -18.87 8.65 10.18
CA LEU A 246 -19.06 7.89 11.41
C LEU A 246 -17.78 7.18 11.82
N ALA A 247 -17.51 7.15 13.13
CA ALA A 247 -16.48 6.30 13.71
C ALA A 247 -16.87 4.82 13.57
N TYR A 248 -15.90 3.95 13.25
CA TYR A 248 -16.18 2.54 13.00
C TYR A 248 -15.58 1.64 14.08
N SER A 249 -16.26 1.53 15.22
CA SER A 249 -15.78 0.77 16.38
C SER A 249 -15.49 -0.70 16.07
N LEU A 250 -16.28 -1.34 15.21
CA LEU A 250 -16.09 -2.76 14.86
C LEU A 250 -14.77 -3.01 14.13
N ALA A 251 -14.38 -2.11 13.21
CA ALA A 251 -13.08 -2.19 12.53
C ALA A 251 -11.92 -2.06 13.54
N VAL A 252 -12.03 -1.12 14.48
CA VAL A 252 -11.06 -0.90 15.56
C VAL A 252 -10.94 -2.13 16.47
N THR A 253 -12.06 -2.70 16.92
CA THR A 253 -12.09 -3.94 17.74
C THR A 253 -11.38 -5.11 17.05
N HIS A 254 -11.28 -5.05 15.73
CA HIS A 254 -10.70 -6.08 14.90
C HIS A 254 -9.34 -5.71 14.30
N ASN A 255 -8.74 -4.61 14.78
CA ASN A 255 -7.45 -4.09 14.34
C ASN A 255 -7.37 -3.93 12.80
N LYS A 256 -8.44 -3.42 12.21
CA LYS A 256 -8.50 -3.08 10.78
C LYS A 256 -8.36 -1.58 10.62
N GLU A 257 -7.64 -1.17 9.57
CA GLU A 257 -7.62 0.23 9.18
C GLU A 257 -9.00 0.65 8.66
N TYR A 258 -9.26 1.95 8.66
CA TYR A 258 -10.49 2.54 8.20
C TYR A 258 -10.18 3.69 7.25
N TRP A 259 -10.54 3.54 5.99
CA TRP A 259 -10.12 4.41 4.90
C TRP A 259 -11.34 5.11 4.32
N GLN A 260 -11.25 6.42 4.20
CA GLN A 260 -12.11 7.16 3.30
C GLN A 260 -11.46 7.09 1.91
N THR A 261 -12.20 6.60 0.91
CA THR A 261 -11.64 6.30 -0.43
C THR A 261 -12.20 7.16 -1.56
N GLU A 262 -13.25 7.93 -1.30
CA GLU A 262 -13.79 8.92 -2.25
C GLU A 262 -14.71 9.95 -1.58
N ILE A 263 -14.50 11.22 -1.88
CA ILE A 263 -15.41 12.32 -1.53
C ILE A 263 -15.10 13.53 -2.40
N SER A 264 -16.15 14.22 -2.82
CA SER A 264 -16.06 15.53 -3.44
C SER A 264 -17.38 16.29 -3.35
N ASN A 265 -17.46 17.44 -4.00
CA ASN A 265 -18.67 18.23 -4.12
C ASN A 265 -19.00 18.37 -5.62
N PHE A 266 -20.28 18.20 -5.96
CA PHE A 266 -20.77 18.19 -7.33
C PHE A 266 -21.24 19.59 -7.82
N ASP A 267 -21.08 20.63 -7.00
CA ASP A 267 -21.43 22.00 -7.40
C ASP A 267 -20.41 22.54 -8.41
N GLY A 268 -20.77 23.68 -9.02
CA GLY A 268 -19.89 24.41 -9.92
C GLY A 268 -18.59 24.85 -9.24
N TYR A 269 -17.56 25.05 -10.07
CA TYR A 269 -16.20 25.36 -9.62
C TYR A 269 -16.12 26.54 -8.63
N GLU A 270 -15.66 26.26 -7.41
CA GLU A 270 -15.34 27.22 -6.35
C GLU A 270 -13.81 27.36 -6.21
N ALA A 271 -13.26 28.48 -6.67
CA ALA A 271 -11.82 28.74 -6.64
C ALA A 271 -11.31 29.03 -5.22
N GLY A 272 -12.14 29.63 -4.36
CA GLY A 272 -11.76 30.20 -3.08
C GLY A 272 -11.89 29.25 -1.90
N MET A 273 -11.75 29.82 -0.70
CA MET A 273 -12.01 29.11 0.55
C MET A 273 -13.48 28.71 0.67
N GLY A 274 -14.39 29.49 0.08
CA GLY A 274 -15.82 29.21 0.10
C GLY A 274 -16.39 29.11 1.52
N THR A 275 -17.47 28.36 1.64
CA THR A 275 -18.10 27.97 2.92
C THR A 275 -17.77 26.52 3.23
N THR A 276 -18.31 25.99 4.33
CA THR A 276 -18.16 24.58 4.71
C THR A 276 -19.06 23.62 3.91
N SER A 277 -19.79 24.13 2.90
CA SER A 277 -20.72 23.34 2.09
C SER A 277 -20.63 23.52 0.58
N ASN A 278 -19.99 24.58 0.05
CA ASN A 278 -20.02 24.90 -1.39
C ASN A 278 -18.82 24.34 -2.18
N GLY A 279 -18.12 23.33 -1.67
CA GLY A 279 -17.01 22.67 -2.36
C GLY A 279 -15.67 23.42 -2.37
N GLY A 280 -15.58 24.59 -1.73
CA GLY A 280 -14.35 25.35 -1.57
C GLY A 280 -13.37 24.78 -0.52
N GLY A 281 -12.30 25.52 -0.25
CA GLY A 281 -11.27 25.13 0.73
C GLY A 281 -11.80 24.75 2.12
N LEU A 282 -12.76 25.50 2.68
CA LEU A 282 -13.34 25.22 4.01
C LEU A 282 -14.21 23.95 4.02
N THR A 283 -14.83 23.60 2.90
CA THR A 283 -15.54 22.32 2.75
C THR A 283 -14.56 21.16 2.91
N THR A 284 -13.46 21.17 2.14
CA THR A 284 -12.39 20.17 2.22
C THR A 284 -11.72 20.13 3.59
N ALA A 285 -11.50 21.28 4.22
CA ALA A 285 -10.91 21.37 5.55
C ALA A 285 -11.77 20.66 6.60
N MET A 286 -13.09 20.83 6.54
CA MET A 286 -14.01 20.17 7.46
C MET A 286 -14.12 18.67 7.21
N TRP A 287 -14.05 18.22 5.97
CA TRP A 287 -13.98 16.79 5.66
C TRP A 287 -12.73 16.13 6.23
N LEU A 288 -11.56 16.75 6.02
CA LEU A 288 -10.29 16.27 6.57
C LEU A 288 -10.31 16.27 8.11
N HIS A 289 -10.75 17.37 8.73
CA HIS A 289 -10.86 17.45 10.19
C HIS A 289 -11.77 16.36 10.75
N ARG A 290 -13.00 16.22 10.25
CA ARG A 290 -13.96 15.24 10.78
C ARG A 290 -13.51 13.81 10.50
N GLY A 291 -12.96 13.56 9.32
CA GLY A 291 -12.37 12.26 8.99
C GLY A 291 -11.28 11.84 9.98
N MET A 292 -10.40 12.78 10.33
CA MET A 292 -9.25 12.50 11.20
C MET A 292 -9.62 12.50 12.69
N ALA A 293 -10.44 13.46 13.15
CA ALA A 293 -10.75 13.67 14.56
C ALA A 293 -11.98 12.88 15.05
N VAL A 294 -12.98 12.67 14.18
CA VAL A 294 -14.24 12.02 14.54
C VAL A 294 -14.23 10.56 14.09
N ALA A 295 -14.04 10.32 12.79
CA ALA A 295 -14.11 8.97 12.23
C ALA A 295 -12.84 8.13 12.51
N ASN A 296 -11.72 8.78 12.81
CA ASN A 296 -10.39 8.18 12.95
C ASN A 296 -9.92 7.45 11.68
N PHE A 297 -10.11 8.06 10.51
CA PHE A 297 -9.59 7.49 9.27
C PHE A 297 -8.06 7.39 9.31
N ASN A 298 -7.54 6.28 8.76
CA ASN A 298 -6.12 6.07 8.49
C ASN A 298 -5.71 6.68 7.14
N ALA A 299 -6.60 6.66 6.15
CA ALA A 299 -6.38 7.21 4.82
C ALA A 299 -7.53 8.11 4.38
N PHE A 300 -7.23 9.11 3.55
CA PHE A 300 -8.22 9.99 2.94
C PHE A 300 -7.90 10.23 1.46
N PHE A 301 -8.85 9.93 0.59
CA PHE A 301 -8.83 10.22 -0.84
C PHE A 301 -9.90 11.25 -1.20
N TYR A 302 -9.48 12.36 -1.81
CA TYR A 302 -10.40 13.17 -2.59
C TYR A 302 -10.88 12.37 -3.81
N TRP A 303 -11.98 12.78 -4.45
CA TRP A 303 -12.46 12.11 -5.65
C TRP A 303 -11.45 12.22 -6.79
N TRP A 304 -11.44 13.27 -7.61
CA TRP A 304 -10.46 13.37 -8.70
C TRP A 304 -9.24 14.22 -8.36
N LEU A 305 -8.10 13.89 -8.96
CA LEU A 305 -6.93 14.77 -9.00
C LEU A 305 -7.26 16.07 -9.72
N ALA A 306 -8.00 16.01 -10.82
CA ALA A 306 -8.43 17.17 -11.58
C ALA A 306 -9.86 17.03 -12.12
N ALA A 307 -10.51 18.16 -12.37
CA ALA A 307 -11.81 18.23 -13.06
C ALA A 307 -11.85 19.50 -13.92
N ASP A 308 -12.59 19.50 -15.01
CA ASP A 308 -12.62 20.59 -15.97
C ASP A 308 -13.59 21.70 -15.55
N GLN A 309 -14.68 21.41 -14.81
CA GLN A 309 -15.76 22.38 -14.57
C GLN A 309 -16.47 22.27 -13.21
N THR A 310 -16.12 21.32 -12.35
CA THR A 310 -16.79 21.08 -11.06
C THR A 310 -15.82 21.07 -9.88
N ASN A 311 -16.38 21.02 -8.67
CA ASN A 311 -15.60 20.79 -7.45
C ASN A 311 -15.18 19.32 -7.27
N GLU A 312 -15.41 18.44 -8.24
CA GLU A 312 -15.08 17.01 -8.15
C GLU A 312 -13.58 16.73 -8.16
N GLY A 313 -12.81 17.63 -8.79
CA GLY A 313 -11.35 17.55 -8.86
C GLY A 313 -10.66 18.46 -7.85
N LEU A 314 -9.54 18.00 -7.27
CA LEU A 314 -8.69 18.83 -6.42
C LEU A 314 -8.20 20.09 -7.13
N ARG A 315 -8.02 20.04 -8.46
CA ARG A 315 -7.74 21.22 -9.28
C ARG A 315 -8.55 21.27 -10.57
N GLY A 316 -8.61 22.47 -11.15
CA GLY A 316 -9.11 22.69 -12.49
C GLY A 316 -8.12 22.15 -13.54
N VAL A 317 -8.65 21.53 -14.60
CA VAL A 317 -7.90 21.32 -15.85
C VAL A 317 -7.58 22.68 -16.48
N ASP A 318 -8.64 23.47 -16.73
CA ASP A 318 -8.54 24.80 -17.37
C ASP A 318 -8.75 25.97 -16.40
N TRP A 319 -9.21 25.71 -15.17
CA TRP A 319 -9.65 26.74 -14.21
C TRP A 319 -8.64 27.04 -13.10
N GLY A 320 -7.41 26.53 -13.25
CA GLY A 320 -6.31 26.75 -12.33
C GLY A 320 -6.40 25.90 -11.05
N VAL A 321 -5.75 26.39 -9.99
CA VAL A 321 -5.58 25.66 -8.73
C VAL A 321 -6.44 26.30 -7.62
N PRO A 322 -7.54 25.67 -7.19
CA PRO A 322 -8.46 26.20 -6.19
C PRO A 322 -7.96 25.97 -4.76
N LYS A 323 -8.52 26.66 -3.76
CA LYS A 323 -8.07 26.52 -2.36
C LYS A 323 -8.25 25.12 -1.78
N ARG A 324 -9.20 24.31 -2.29
CA ARG A 324 -9.33 22.89 -1.89
C ARG A 324 -8.06 22.07 -2.16
N PHE A 325 -7.30 22.40 -3.20
CA PHE A 325 -5.98 21.81 -3.49
C PHE A 325 -4.98 22.08 -2.37
N TRP A 326 -4.83 23.35 -2.00
CA TRP A 326 -3.86 23.78 -0.99
C TRP A 326 -4.25 23.34 0.43
N VAL A 327 -5.55 23.30 0.73
CA VAL A 327 -6.07 22.73 1.98
C VAL A 327 -5.73 21.24 2.09
N MET A 328 -5.79 20.47 1.00
CA MET A 328 -5.29 19.09 1.02
C MET A 328 -3.79 19.06 1.38
N GLY A 329 -3.00 19.96 0.79
CA GLY A 329 -1.58 20.15 1.10
C GLY A 329 -1.26 20.50 2.55
N ASN A 330 -2.14 21.23 3.25
CA ASN A 330 -1.99 21.49 4.69
C ASN A 330 -1.91 20.20 5.52
N TYR A 331 -2.44 19.10 4.99
CA TYR A 331 -2.32 17.78 5.61
C TYR A 331 -1.24 16.95 4.92
N SER A 332 -1.39 16.67 3.63
CA SER A 332 -0.59 15.67 2.92
C SER A 332 0.90 15.98 2.86
N ARG A 333 1.29 17.26 2.76
CA ARG A 333 2.69 17.66 2.66
C ARG A 333 3.47 17.40 3.95
N PHE A 334 2.79 17.49 5.10
CA PHE A 334 3.45 17.49 6.42
C PHE A 334 3.19 16.21 7.21
N ILE A 335 2.02 15.58 7.04
CA ILE A 335 1.63 14.36 7.72
C ILE A 335 1.92 13.18 6.80
N ARG A 336 3.11 12.60 6.94
CA ARG A 336 3.60 11.53 6.05
C ARG A 336 3.11 10.15 6.49
N PRO A 337 3.08 9.16 5.57
CA PRO A 337 2.77 7.79 5.93
C PRO A 337 3.56 7.30 7.17
N GLY A 338 2.85 6.69 8.10
CA GLY A 338 3.39 6.21 9.38
C GLY A 338 3.21 7.16 10.56
N TYR A 339 2.86 8.43 10.35
CA TYR A 339 2.54 9.35 11.46
C TYR A 339 1.40 8.80 12.30
N TYR A 340 1.34 9.15 13.59
CA TYR A 340 0.20 8.88 14.45
C TYR A 340 -0.58 10.18 14.65
N ARG A 341 -1.92 10.12 14.57
CA ARG A 341 -2.74 11.16 15.16
C ARG A 341 -2.56 11.11 16.68
N VAL A 342 -2.47 12.27 17.31
CA VAL A 342 -2.45 12.41 18.76
C VAL A 342 -3.66 13.22 19.24
N ASP A 343 -3.94 13.20 20.55
CA ASP A 343 -5.04 14.01 21.09
C ASP A 343 -4.78 15.50 20.96
N ALA A 344 -5.82 16.19 20.51
CA ALA A 344 -5.97 17.62 20.58
C ALA A 344 -7.40 17.94 20.99
N THR A 345 -7.63 19.06 21.67
CA THR A 345 -9.00 19.60 21.82
C THR A 345 -9.56 19.88 20.43
N ALA A 346 -10.50 19.04 19.96
CA ALA A 346 -10.93 19.04 18.56
C ALA A 346 -11.64 20.32 18.12
N ASN A 347 -12.37 20.96 19.04
CA ASN A 347 -13.06 22.24 18.81
C ASN A 347 -12.89 23.13 20.05
N PRO A 348 -11.72 23.77 20.24
CA PRO A 348 -11.43 24.53 21.46
C PRO A 348 -12.27 25.80 21.56
N THR A 349 -12.57 26.41 20.41
CA THR A 349 -13.37 27.62 20.27
C THR A 349 -14.38 27.40 19.16
N THR A 350 -15.56 28.01 19.24
CA THR A 350 -16.52 28.00 18.13
C THR A 350 -15.83 28.37 16.82
N ASN A 351 -16.12 27.62 15.75
CA ASN A 351 -15.52 27.75 14.42
C ASN A 351 -14.03 27.39 14.29
N ILE A 352 -13.34 27.06 15.38
CA ILE A 352 -11.94 26.61 15.37
C ILE A 352 -11.88 25.09 15.51
N TYR A 353 -11.25 24.39 14.58
CA TYR A 353 -11.15 22.94 14.58
C TYR A 353 -9.69 22.51 14.52
N VAL A 354 -9.28 21.56 15.37
CA VAL A 354 -7.86 21.20 15.53
C VAL A 354 -7.64 19.70 15.46
N THR A 355 -6.59 19.30 14.74
CA THR A 355 -6.02 17.94 14.73
C THR A 355 -4.51 18.03 14.95
N ALA A 356 -3.91 17.03 15.58
CA ALA A 356 -2.47 16.99 15.82
C ALA A 356 -1.88 15.60 15.52
N TYR A 357 -0.61 15.58 15.14
CA TYR A 357 0.08 14.40 14.65
C TYR A 357 1.53 14.38 15.11
N ARG A 358 2.09 13.19 15.27
CA ARG A 358 3.52 12.99 15.51
C ARG A 358 4.10 11.95 14.57
N SER A 359 5.35 12.12 14.21
CA SER A 359 6.13 11.12 13.47
C SER A 359 6.57 9.94 14.36
N PRO A 360 6.74 8.73 13.80
CA PRO A 360 7.35 7.60 14.51
C PRO A 360 8.84 7.87 14.80
N GLY A 361 9.29 7.52 16.00
CA GLY A 361 10.71 7.56 16.38
C GLY A 361 11.39 8.94 16.30
N SER A 362 10.62 10.01 16.08
CA SER A 362 11.14 11.36 15.84
C SER A 362 10.25 12.42 16.47
N ASP A 363 10.86 13.52 16.92
CA ASP A 363 10.22 14.66 17.57
C ASP A 363 9.57 15.66 16.57
N ARG A 364 9.08 15.16 15.42
CA ARG A 364 8.33 16.01 14.49
C ARG A 364 6.84 15.94 14.79
N TYR A 365 6.28 17.13 15.01
CA TYR A 365 4.88 17.33 15.37
C TYR A 365 4.24 18.24 14.34
N VAL A 366 2.98 17.92 13.99
CA VAL A 366 2.16 18.74 13.10
C VAL A 366 0.85 19.02 13.80
N ILE A 367 0.47 20.29 13.93
CA ILE A 367 -0.85 20.71 14.40
C ILE A 367 -1.53 21.41 13.22
N VAL A 368 -2.73 20.96 12.84
CA VAL A 368 -3.54 21.62 11.81
C VAL A 368 -4.74 22.26 12.48
N ALA A 369 -4.88 23.57 12.31
CA ALA A 369 -5.99 24.36 12.84
C ALA A 369 -6.80 24.98 11.68
N VAL A 370 -8.11 24.81 11.72
CA VAL A 370 -9.06 25.34 10.74
C VAL A 370 -9.87 26.43 11.43
N ASN A 371 -9.88 27.65 10.87
CA ASN A 371 -10.79 28.72 11.27
C ASN A 371 -11.87 28.88 10.19
N THR A 372 -13.08 28.42 10.50
CA THR A 372 -14.25 28.57 9.62
C THR A 372 -14.98 29.90 9.81
N GLY A 373 -14.59 30.69 10.81
CA GLY A 373 -15.23 31.96 11.16
C GLY A 373 -14.80 33.12 10.27
N GLY A 374 -15.61 34.18 10.28
CA GLY A 374 -15.35 35.42 9.53
C GLY A 374 -14.41 36.41 10.23
N SER A 375 -13.75 36.02 11.32
CA SER A 375 -12.87 36.89 12.10
C SER A 375 -11.57 36.19 12.47
N VAL A 376 -10.52 36.98 12.69
CA VAL A 376 -9.26 36.49 13.24
C VAL A 376 -9.48 36.01 14.67
N VAL A 377 -8.91 34.85 15.01
CA VAL A 377 -8.95 34.30 16.37
C VAL A 377 -7.53 34.09 16.87
N ASN A 378 -7.17 34.75 17.99
CA ASN A 378 -5.94 34.46 18.73
C ASN A 378 -6.15 33.14 19.50
N GLN A 379 -5.69 32.02 18.92
CA GLN A 379 -5.86 30.69 19.47
C GLN A 379 -4.63 30.28 20.28
N SER A 380 -4.83 29.92 21.55
CA SER A 380 -3.78 29.38 22.42
C SER A 380 -3.69 27.87 22.32
N PHE A 381 -2.46 27.34 22.27
CA PHE A 381 -2.13 25.92 22.27
C PHE A 381 -1.27 25.59 23.50
N SER A 382 -1.74 24.66 24.32
CA SER A 382 -1.02 24.09 25.46
C SER A 382 -0.51 22.70 25.08
N LEU A 383 0.79 22.47 25.21
CA LEU A 383 1.46 21.29 24.70
C LEU A 383 1.97 20.41 25.84
N SER A 384 1.56 19.14 25.84
CA SER A 384 2.07 18.11 26.75
C SER A 384 2.72 16.98 25.95
N GLY A 385 3.88 16.48 26.38
CA GLY A 385 4.58 15.41 25.67
C GLY A 385 5.08 15.81 24.27
N ILE A 386 5.27 17.11 24.03
CA ILE A 386 5.79 17.66 22.78
C ILE A 386 7.05 18.46 23.12
N GLY A 387 8.20 18.01 22.59
CA GLY A 387 9.51 18.63 22.84
C GLY A 387 9.89 19.76 21.89
N ALA A 388 8.96 20.26 21.07
CA ALA A 388 9.24 21.30 20.08
C ALA A 388 9.47 22.67 20.72
N SER A 389 10.56 23.35 20.35
CA SER A 389 10.86 24.73 20.81
C SER A 389 10.21 25.81 19.95
N SER A 390 9.77 25.47 18.74
CA SER A 390 9.07 26.37 17.83
C SER A 390 8.26 25.59 16.79
N PHE A 391 7.28 26.27 16.20
CA PHE A 391 6.52 25.78 15.06
C PHE A 391 6.60 26.77 13.91
N VAL A 392 6.72 26.27 12.68
CA VAL A 392 6.61 27.03 11.44
C VAL A 392 5.16 26.92 10.94
N PRO A 393 4.39 28.02 10.90
CA PRO A 393 3.04 28.01 10.34
C PRO A 393 3.05 28.00 8.81
N TRP A 394 2.10 27.28 8.21
CA TRP A 394 1.83 27.24 6.77
C TRP A 394 0.36 27.52 6.53
N ILE A 395 0.03 28.65 5.89
CA ILE A 395 -1.34 29.17 5.80
C ILE A 395 -1.93 28.93 4.41
N THR A 396 -3.13 28.37 4.37
CA THR A 396 -4.05 28.49 3.24
C THR A 396 -5.25 29.32 3.65
N SER A 397 -5.56 30.38 2.90
CA SER A 397 -6.67 31.30 3.15
C SER A 397 -7.11 31.94 1.84
N GLY A 398 -8.02 32.91 1.86
CA GLY A 398 -8.41 33.67 0.66
C GLY A 398 -7.21 34.27 -0.11
N THR A 399 -6.15 34.68 0.60
CA THR A 399 -4.98 35.36 0.02
C THR A 399 -3.68 34.56 0.11
N HIS A 400 -3.70 33.36 0.68
CA HIS A 400 -2.50 32.53 0.85
C HIS A 400 -2.74 31.12 0.32
N ASP A 401 -1.72 30.55 -0.32
CA ASP A 401 -1.70 29.20 -0.87
C ASP A 401 -0.55 28.44 -0.24
N LEU A 402 -0.85 27.70 0.84
CA LEU A 402 0.15 26.97 1.62
C LEU A 402 1.41 27.81 1.90
N ALA A 403 1.21 29.07 2.32
CA ALA A 403 2.28 30.04 2.46
C ALA A 403 3.00 29.89 3.79
N GLN A 404 4.30 29.62 3.75
CA GLN A 404 5.17 29.53 4.93
C GLN A 404 5.26 30.89 5.64
N GLN A 405 5.19 30.88 6.97
CA GLN A 405 5.32 32.05 7.83
C GLN A 405 6.57 31.96 8.71
N SER A 406 6.90 33.06 9.39
CA SER A 406 7.94 33.07 10.41
C SER A 406 7.59 32.11 11.56
N ALA A 407 8.62 31.45 12.11
CA ALA A 407 8.46 30.53 13.22
C ALA A 407 7.91 31.21 14.47
N VAL A 408 7.02 30.52 15.17
CA VAL A 408 6.44 30.93 16.45
C VAL A 408 7.13 30.14 17.55
N ALA A 409 7.71 30.84 18.52
CA ALA A 409 8.39 30.21 19.64
C ALA A 409 7.39 29.55 20.60
N VAL A 410 7.77 28.38 21.13
CA VAL A 410 7.08 27.73 22.24
C VAL A 410 7.73 28.19 23.53
N SER A 411 6.94 28.74 24.45
CA SER A 411 7.39 29.20 25.76
C SER A 411 6.56 28.52 26.85
N ALA A 412 7.24 27.96 27.86
CA ALA A 412 6.59 27.23 28.96
C ALA A 412 5.60 26.13 28.48
N GLY A 413 5.92 25.45 27.39
CA GLY A 413 5.08 24.40 26.82
C GLY A 413 3.82 24.91 26.10
N ALA A 414 3.75 26.19 25.74
CA ALA A 414 2.60 26.76 25.05
C ALA A 414 3.01 27.77 23.96
N PHE A 415 2.09 28.06 23.04
CA PHE A 415 2.17 29.19 22.12
C PHE A 415 0.76 29.67 21.76
N SER A 416 0.65 30.89 21.24
CA SER A 416 -0.59 31.43 20.66
C SER A 416 -0.36 31.88 19.23
N TYR A 417 -1.41 31.85 18.41
CA TYR A 417 -1.34 32.32 17.02
C TYR A 417 -2.65 32.99 16.58
N ASN A 418 -2.53 34.09 15.82
CA ASN A 418 -3.66 34.75 15.17
C ASN A 418 -4.08 33.96 13.93
N LEU A 419 -5.05 33.04 14.07
CA LEU A 419 -5.61 32.28 12.96
C LEU A 419 -6.46 33.22 12.09
N PRO A 420 -6.10 33.45 10.81
CA PRO A 420 -6.88 34.31 9.92
C PRO A 420 -8.32 33.81 9.75
N ALA A 421 -9.25 34.70 9.44
CA ALA A 421 -10.62 34.32 9.07
C ALA A 421 -10.62 33.38 7.84
N GLY A 422 -11.50 32.38 7.83
CA GLY A 422 -11.64 31.44 6.71
C GLY A 422 -10.33 30.82 6.25
N SER A 423 -9.59 30.18 7.15
CA SER A 423 -8.23 29.68 6.89
C SER A 423 -7.96 28.29 7.45
N VAL A 424 -6.90 27.67 6.92
CA VAL A 424 -6.26 26.46 7.46
C VAL A 424 -4.80 26.77 7.71
N VAL A 425 -4.31 26.47 8.90
CA VAL A 425 -2.92 26.69 9.31
C VAL A 425 -2.31 25.40 9.80
N SER A 426 -1.22 24.97 9.17
CA SER A 426 -0.42 23.82 9.62
C SER A 426 0.83 24.31 10.33
N PHE A 427 0.93 24.03 11.62
CA PHE A 427 2.09 24.31 12.45
C PHE A 427 2.99 23.09 12.43
N VAL A 428 4.20 23.22 11.88
CA VAL A 428 5.17 22.13 11.73
C VAL A 428 6.36 22.40 12.64
N SER A 429 6.70 21.48 13.55
CA SER A 429 7.87 21.67 14.42
C SER A 429 9.17 21.60 13.64
N ALA A 430 10.18 22.35 14.08
CA ALA A 430 11.53 22.29 13.52
C ALA A 430 12.25 20.98 13.94
N GLY A 431 12.72 20.19 12.96
CA GLY A 431 13.44 18.92 13.16
C GLY A 431 13.60 18.14 11.84
N ALA A 432 14.63 17.28 11.75
CA ALA A 432 15.22 16.61 10.57
C ALA A 432 14.37 16.39 9.29
N VAL A 433 15.06 16.48 8.15
CA VAL A 433 14.60 16.29 6.76
C VAL A 433 13.64 15.10 6.60
N ASN A 434 12.65 15.26 5.73
CA ASN A 434 11.71 14.22 5.28
C ASN A 434 12.48 13.03 4.66
N THR A 435 13.10 12.17 5.46
CA THR A 435 13.47 10.84 4.98
C THR A 435 12.32 9.91 5.34
N PRO A 436 11.52 9.44 4.36
CA PRO A 436 10.56 8.38 4.60
C PRO A 436 11.32 7.10 4.89
N THR A 437 11.77 6.91 6.14
CA THR A 437 12.22 5.61 6.59
C THR A 437 10.99 4.84 7.05
N ARG A 438 10.50 3.95 6.18
CA ARG A 438 9.64 2.86 6.62
C ARG A 438 10.44 2.04 7.62
N THR A 439 10.22 2.25 8.91
CA THR A 439 10.44 1.17 9.88
C THR A 439 9.23 0.25 9.72
N PRO A 440 9.38 -0.99 9.22
CA PRO A 440 8.33 -1.97 9.39
C PRO A 440 8.21 -2.24 10.89
N THR A 441 7.35 -1.49 11.58
CA THR A 441 6.77 -1.97 12.82
C THR A 441 5.91 -3.16 12.43
N ILE A 442 6.51 -4.35 12.53
CA ILE A 442 5.76 -5.56 12.79
C ILE A 442 5.13 -5.33 14.17
N ASP A 443 3.87 -4.88 14.19
CA ASP A 443 3.05 -4.93 15.40
C ASP A 443 2.80 -6.42 15.72
N PRO A 444 2.80 -6.83 17.00
CA PRO A 444 3.14 -8.18 17.42
C PRO A 444 2.09 -9.15 16.91
N ALA A 445 2.59 -10.18 16.22
CA ALA A 445 1.81 -11.24 15.66
C ALA A 445 0.88 -11.91 16.70
N TRP A 446 -0.35 -12.22 16.28
CA TRP A 446 -0.97 -13.46 16.69
C TRP A 446 -0.27 -14.58 15.94
N THR A 447 0.92 -14.98 16.43
CA THR A 447 1.61 -16.19 15.99
C THR A 447 1.13 -17.35 16.85
N PRO A 448 0.30 -18.27 16.35
CA PRO A 448 0.35 -19.64 16.84
C PRO A 448 1.71 -20.19 16.39
N THR A 449 2.65 -20.31 17.32
CA THR A 449 3.98 -20.84 17.07
C THR A 449 3.86 -22.25 16.48
N ARG A 450 4.00 -22.36 15.17
CA ARG A 450 4.51 -23.57 14.52
C ARG A 450 5.95 -23.23 14.17
N THR A 451 6.87 -24.01 14.69
CA THR A 451 8.25 -24.05 14.20
C THR A 451 8.28 -25.12 13.09
N PRO A 452 8.11 -24.79 11.81
CA PRO A 452 8.80 -25.55 10.79
C PRO A 452 10.28 -25.22 10.92
N THR A 453 11.11 -26.22 11.16
CA THR A 453 12.53 -26.11 10.85
C THR A 453 12.60 -25.82 9.35
N ALA A 454 12.87 -24.57 8.98
CA ALA A 454 13.08 -24.20 7.60
C ALA A 454 14.44 -24.78 7.16
N SER A 455 14.41 -25.81 6.31
CA SER A 455 15.31 -25.74 5.16
C SER A 455 14.72 -24.67 4.24
N PRO A 456 15.52 -23.70 3.75
CA PRO A 456 15.02 -22.65 2.88
C PRO A 456 14.42 -23.30 1.62
N THR A 457 13.21 -22.89 1.24
CA THR A 457 12.69 -23.15 -0.10
C THR A 457 12.19 -21.85 -0.67
N GLY A 458 12.60 -21.57 -1.91
CA GLY A 458 12.77 -20.25 -2.48
C GLY A 458 11.50 -19.44 -2.65
N THR A 459 11.70 -18.12 -2.66
CA THR A 459 11.03 -17.20 -3.58
C THR A 459 10.85 -17.91 -4.92
N ALA A 460 9.69 -17.79 -5.57
CA ALA A 460 9.56 -18.25 -6.95
C ALA A 460 10.53 -17.44 -7.81
N THR A 461 11.72 -17.98 -8.04
CA THR A 461 12.67 -17.52 -9.03
C THR A 461 11.94 -17.60 -10.37
N PRO A 462 11.98 -16.57 -11.23
CA PRO A 462 11.66 -16.76 -12.64
C PRO A 462 12.39 -18.02 -13.12
N LEU A 463 11.81 -18.83 -14.00
CA LEU A 463 12.53 -19.98 -14.53
C LEU A 463 13.85 -19.47 -15.10
N SER A 464 14.97 -19.78 -14.46
CA SER A 464 16.29 -19.30 -14.87
C SER A 464 17.04 -20.45 -15.49
N PHE A 465 17.54 -20.22 -16.70
CA PHE A 465 18.31 -21.18 -17.45
C PHE A 465 19.77 -20.83 -17.23
N LEU A 466 20.53 -21.80 -16.73
CA LEU A 466 21.97 -21.63 -16.58
C LEU A 466 22.58 -21.45 -17.97
N LEU A 467 23.18 -20.30 -18.20
CA LEU A 467 24.06 -20.09 -19.34
C LEU A 467 25.43 -20.64 -19.00
N ASP A 468 25.95 -20.30 -17.82
CA ASP A 468 27.24 -20.79 -17.35
C ASP A 468 27.43 -20.57 -15.84
N ASP A 469 27.92 -21.57 -15.12
CA ASP A 469 28.35 -21.48 -13.71
C ASP A 469 29.88 -21.47 -13.57
N MET A 470 30.63 -21.57 -14.67
CA MET A 470 32.09 -21.59 -14.76
C MET A 470 32.77 -22.79 -14.09
N GLU A 471 32.04 -23.68 -13.42
CA GLU A 471 32.59 -24.67 -12.50
C GLU A 471 33.40 -25.78 -13.19
N ASP A 472 33.24 -25.96 -14.51
CA ASP A 472 34.02 -26.91 -15.30
C ASP A 472 35.41 -26.38 -15.73
N GLY A 473 35.68 -25.09 -15.49
CA GLY A 473 36.96 -24.42 -15.75
C GLY A 473 37.31 -24.28 -17.23
N ASN A 474 36.37 -24.53 -18.16
CA ASN A 474 36.59 -24.33 -19.58
C ASN A 474 36.19 -22.89 -20.01
N ASN A 475 36.50 -22.52 -21.25
CA ASN A 475 36.17 -21.20 -21.80
C ASN A 475 34.92 -21.22 -22.71
N GLN A 476 33.97 -22.12 -22.46
CA GLN A 476 32.77 -22.31 -23.28
C GLN A 476 31.54 -22.46 -22.38
N ASN A 477 30.52 -21.63 -22.60
CA ASN A 477 29.29 -21.73 -21.82
C ASN A 477 28.48 -22.99 -22.19
N ASN A 478 27.43 -23.28 -21.40
CA ASN A 478 26.57 -24.45 -21.59
C ASN A 478 25.79 -24.44 -22.92
N TRP A 479 25.78 -23.34 -23.66
CA TRP A 479 25.16 -23.21 -24.98
C TRP A 479 26.17 -23.33 -26.13
N GLY A 480 27.43 -23.65 -25.81
CA GLY A 480 28.51 -23.89 -26.76
C GLY A 480 29.19 -22.61 -27.26
N GLY A 481 28.93 -21.45 -26.66
CA GLY A 481 29.57 -20.20 -27.04
C GLY A 481 30.82 -19.89 -26.21
N ASP A 482 31.85 -19.42 -26.89
CA ASP A 482 33.15 -19.16 -26.26
C ASP A 482 33.13 -17.87 -25.43
N TRP A 483 33.83 -17.91 -24.30
CA TRP A 483 34.24 -16.73 -23.54
C TRP A 483 35.44 -16.05 -24.18
N TYR A 484 35.41 -14.73 -24.18
CA TYR A 484 36.45 -13.90 -24.76
C TYR A 484 36.65 -12.62 -23.97
N SER A 485 37.84 -12.05 -24.10
CA SER A 485 38.20 -10.71 -23.64
C SER A 485 38.60 -9.89 -24.85
N TYR A 486 38.34 -8.59 -24.78
CA TYR A 486 38.64 -7.68 -25.88
C TYR A 486 39.07 -6.32 -25.33
N ALA A 487 39.95 -5.67 -26.07
CA ALA A 487 40.43 -4.33 -25.80
C ALA A 487 40.80 -3.66 -27.13
N GLY A 488 40.48 -2.38 -27.26
CA GLY A 488 40.80 -1.56 -28.43
C GLY A 488 41.67 -0.36 -28.12
N GLY A 489 42.30 0.18 -29.17
CA GLY A 489 43.21 1.32 -29.06
C GLY A 489 44.44 0.99 -28.20
N SER A 490 44.71 1.85 -27.21
CA SER A 490 45.78 1.65 -26.22
C SER A 490 45.30 0.98 -24.91
N SER A 491 44.10 0.37 -24.92
CA SER A 491 43.53 -0.30 -23.75
C SER A 491 44.18 -1.66 -23.50
N THR A 492 44.21 -2.09 -22.24
CA THR A 492 44.71 -3.40 -21.81
C THR A 492 43.63 -4.15 -21.02
N VAL A 493 43.46 -5.43 -21.33
CA VAL A 493 42.61 -6.37 -20.59
C VAL A 493 43.39 -7.68 -20.46
N VAL A 494 43.48 -8.21 -19.24
CA VAL A 494 44.19 -9.45 -18.91
C VAL A 494 43.26 -10.35 -18.08
N PRO A 495 43.15 -11.65 -18.39
CA PRO A 495 43.82 -12.37 -19.47
C PRO A 495 43.25 -12.06 -20.87
N ASN A 496 44.12 -11.99 -21.88
CA ASN A 496 43.77 -11.92 -23.31
C ASN A 496 44.84 -12.71 -24.11
N PRO A 497 44.54 -13.89 -24.69
CA PRO A 497 43.22 -14.51 -24.80
C PRO A 497 42.62 -14.85 -23.44
N PHE A 498 41.28 -14.85 -23.36
CA PHE A 498 40.55 -15.11 -22.12
C PHE A 498 40.84 -16.51 -21.56
N VAL A 499 40.91 -16.63 -20.25
CA VAL A 499 41.04 -17.90 -19.52
C VAL A 499 40.25 -17.79 -18.22
N MET A 500 39.48 -18.83 -17.88
CA MET A 500 38.80 -18.89 -16.57
C MET A 500 39.78 -18.81 -15.41
N THR A 501 39.37 -18.08 -14.37
CA THR A 501 40.21 -17.83 -13.19
C THR A 501 39.72 -18.65 -12.02
N ALA A 502 40.62 -19.35 -11.33
CA ALA A 502 40.28 -20.17 -10.17
C ALA A 502 39.72 -19.35 -9.00
N GLY A 503 38.69 -19.89 -8.33
CA GLY A 503 37.89 -19.27 -7.28
C GLY A 503 36.61 -18.64 -7.82
N GLY A 504 35.54 -18.63 -7.03
CA GLY A 504 34.25 -18.03 -7.41
C GLY A 504 33.43 -17.53 -6.22
N MET A 505 32.13 -17.46 -6.38
CA MET A 505 31.20 -17.00 -5.35
C MET A 505 30.82 -18.11 -4.34
N PRO A 506 30.29 -17.76 -3.15
CA PRO A 506 29.70 -18.76 -2.26
C PRO A 506 28.56 -19.52 -2.95
N GLY A 507 28.78 -20.79 -3.26
CA GLY A 507 27.83 -21.65 -4.00
C GLY A 507 28.32 -22.07 -5.39
N SER A 508 29.30 -21.36 -5.96
CA SER A 508 30.02 -21.66 -7.21
C SER A 508 31.52 -21.37 -7.00
N PRO A 509 32.25 -22.21 -6.22
CA PRO A 509 33.53 -21.78 -5.66
C PRO A 509 34.76 -22.05 -6.55
N ASN A 510 34.65 -22.84 -7.61
CA ASN A 510 35.82 -23.41 -8.29
C ASN A 510 36.43 -22.43 -9.29
N TYR A 511 35.62 -21.71 -10.07
CA TYR A 511 36.11 -20.80 -11.11
C TYR A 511 35.17 -19.60 -11.29
N ARG A 512 35.66 -18.56 -11.97
CA ARG A 512 34.89 -17.38 -12.37
C ARG A 512 35.49 -16.75 -13.64
N ALA A 513 34.67 -15.98 -14.34
CA ALA A 513 35.16 -15.10 -15.39
C ALA A 513 35.74 -13.84 -14.75
N ALA A 514 37.03 -13.56 -14.93
CA ALA A 514 37.67 -12.40 -14.33
C ALA A 514 38.62 -11.72 -15.31
N ILE A 515 38.55 -10.39 -15.36
CA ILE A 515 39.48 -9.57 -16.12
C ILE A 515 39.94 -8.36 -15.30
N SER A 516 41.16 -7.90 -15.58
CA SER A 516 41.68 -6.64 -15.07
C SER A 516 42.55 -5.91 -16.10
N GLY A 517 42.77 -4.62 -15.93
CA GLY A 517 43.59 -3.81 -16.82
C GLY A 517 43.24 -2.33 -16.81
N THR A 518 43.57 -1.63 -17.90
CA THR A 518 43.33 -0.18 -18.05
C THR A 518 42.66 0.09 -19.39
N ILE A 519 41.49 0.71 -19.37
CA ILE A 519 40.75 1.11 -20.58
C ILE A 519 41.06 2.57 -20.92
N ASN A 520 41.53 2.78 -22.15
CA ASN A 520 41.79 4.11 -22.72
C ASN A 520 40.84 4.44 -23.88
N ASP A 521 40.11 3.45 -24.37
CA ASP A 521 39.13 3.57 -25.46
C ASP A 521 37.94 2.63 -25.18
N PHE A 522 38.09 1.33 -25.45
CA PHE A 522 37.10 0.32 -25.07
C PHE A 522 37.77 -1.00 -24.65
N GLY A 523 37.07 -1.75 -23.82
CA GLY A 523 37.45 -3.11 -23.45
C GLY A 523 36.56 -3.72 -22.38
N GLY A 524 36.59 -5.04 -22.31
CA GLY A 524 35.74 -5.86 -21.46
C GLY A 524 35.90 -7.36 -21.73
N MET A 525 34.92 -8.12 -21.28
CA MET A 525 34.78 -9.55 -21.58
C MET A 525 33.35 -9.89 -21.98
N GLY A 526 33.15 -11.05 -22.58
CA GLY A 526 31.83 -11.54 -22.91
C GLY A 526 31.82 -13.02 -23.27
N THR A 527 30.63 -13.52 -23.55
CA THR A 527 30.40 -14.89 -24.00
C THR A 527 29.37 -14.92 -25.12
N ASN A 528 29.67 -15.64 -26.20
CA ASN A 528 28.74 -15.82 -27.31
C ASN A 528 27.57 -16.72 -26.90
N LEU A 529 26.39 -16.57 -27.46
CA LEU A 529 25.25 -17.42 -27.11
C LEU A 529 25.22 -18.77 -27.85
N ASN A 530 26.09 -18.94 -28.85
CA ASN A 530 26.32 -20.19 -29.55
C ASN A 530 27.75 -20.24 -30.11
N SER A 531 28.17 -21.41 -30.59
CA SER A 531 29.52 -21.65 -31.14
C SER A 531 29.82 -20.89 -32.44
N ALA A 532 28.80 -20.40 -33.14
CA ALA A 532 28.95 -19.67 -34.39
C ALA A 532 29.07 -18.14 -34.19
N GLY A 533 28.83 -17.63 -32.96
CA GLY A 533 28.76 -16.20 -32.68
C GLY A 533 27.62 -15.48 -33.39
N THR A 534 26.58 -16.20 -33.83
CA THR A 534 25.44 -15.64 -34.55
C THR A 534 24.28 -15.33 -33.60
N GLY A 535 23.33 -14.50 -34.06
CA GLY A 535 22.15 -14.12 -33.27
C GLY A 535 21.30 -15.33 -32.86
N VAL A 536 20.92 -15.38 -31.59
CA VAL A 536 20.03 -16.35 -30.96
C VAL A 536 18.71 -15.66 -30.60
N ASP A 537 17.62 -16.38 -30.78
CA ASP A 537 16.30 -15.90 -30.40
C ASP A 537 16.11 -16.00 -28.88
N LEU A 538 16.15 -14.84 -28.21
CA LEU A 538 15.90 -14.73 -26.78
C LEU A 538 14.47 -14.24 -26.46
N THR A 539 13.52 -14.22 -27.41
CA THR A 539 12.15 -13.73 -27.17
C THR A 539 11.40 -14.44 -26.05
N GLY A 540 11.78 -15.69 -25.74
CA GLY A 540 11.25 -16.44 -24.59
C GLY A 540 11.77 -15.95 -23.23
N TYR A 541 12.82 -15.13 -23.21
CA TYR A 541 13.47 -14.63 -22.01
C TYR A 541 13.06 -13.18 -21.72
N ILE A 542 13.25 -12.74 -20.48
CA ILE A 542 12.93 -11.38 -20.01
C ILE A 542 14.17 -10.61 -19.56
N GLY A 543 15.33 -11.28 -19.49
CA GLY A 543 16.57 -10.68 -19.04
C GLY A 543 17.63 -11.72 -18.67
N ALA A 544 18.66 -11.27 -17.96
CA ALA A 544 19.73 -12.09 -17.42
C ALA A 544 19.96 -11.78 -15.93
N GLU A 545 20.44 -12.75 -15.17
CA GLU A 545 21.03 -12.53 -13.86
C GLU A 545 22.43 -13.13 -13.80
N PHE A 546 23.30 -12.54 -12.99
CA PHE A 546 24.66 -13.01 -12.75
C PHE A 546 25.15 -12.46 -11.41
N TYR A 547 26.13 -13.10 -10.81
CA TYR A 547 26.85 -12.56 -9.67
C TYR A 547 28.07 -11.78 -10.13
N VAL A 548 28.33 -10.67 -9.46
CA VAL A 548 29.46 -9.80 -9.78
C VAL A 548 30.16 -9.29 -8.53
N ARG A 549 31.48 -9.15 -8.65
CA ARG A 549 32.32 -8.36 -7.75
C ARG A 549 33.45 -7.67 -8.51
N GLY A 550 34.07 -6.67 -7.91
CA GLY A 550 35.15 -5.92 -8.53
C GLY A 550 35.68 -4.79 -7.66
N ASN A 551 36.27 -3.79 -8.31
CA ASN A 551 36.89 -2.62 -7.67
C ASN A 551 35.91 -1.52 -7.19
N GLY A 552 34.61 -1.76 -7.20
CA GLY A 552 33.58 -0.73 -6.95
C GLY A 552 33.30 0.19 -8.15
N GLY A 553 33.90 -0.08 -9.31
CA GLY A 553 33.76 0.70 -10.53
C GLY A 553 32.40 0.57 -11.21
N SER A 554 32.16 1.46 -12.19
CA SER A 554 30.97 1.46 -13.05
C SER A 554 31.25 0.70 -14.34
N TYR A 555 30.35 -0.19 -14.70
CA TYR A 555 30.43 -1.09 -15.84
C TYR A 555 29.14 -1.05 -16.63
N TRP A 556 29.19 -1.58 -17.84
CA TRP A 556 28.08 -1.61 -18.77
C TRP A 556 27.85 -3.04 -19.22
N PHE A 557 26.72 -3.59 -18.82
CA PHE A 557 26.31 -4.91 -19.27
C PHE A 557 25.46 -4.75 -20.53
N GLN A 558 25.86 -5.39 -21.63
CA GLN A 558 25.25 -5.19 -22.93
C GLN A 558 25.03 -6.49 -23.69
N PHE A 559 24.13 -6.39 -24.67
CA PHE A 559 23.75 -7.47 -25.56
C PHE A 559 24.17 -7.09 -26.99
N THR A 560 25.11 -7.85 -27.57
CA THR A 560 25.50 -7.62 -28.95
C THR A 560 24.46 -8.19 -29.90
N GLN A 561 24.28 -7.57 -31.05
CA GLN A 561 23.36 -8.03 -32.09
C GLN A 561 23.96 -7.71 -33.46
N PRO A 562 23.77 -8.57 -34.49
CA PRO A 562 24.33 -8.33 -35.82
C PRO A 562 23.89 -7.01 -36.48
N SER A 563 22.79 -6.42 -36.01
CA SER A 563 22.26 -5.14 -36.49
C SER A 563 23.00 -3.91 -35.95
N ILE A 564 23.95 -4.07 -35.02
CA ILE A 564 24.76 -2.98 -34.45
C ILE A 564 26.24 -3.25 -34.77
N GLU A 565 26.81 -2.47 -35.70
CA GLU A 565 28.21 -2.61 -36.15
C GLU A 565 29.16 -1.57 -35.51
N ASP A 566 28.62 -0.51 -34.92
CA ASP A 566 29.39 0.62 -34.36
C ASP A 566 29.74 0.47 -32.88
N GLY A 567 29.29 -0.63 -32.25
CA GLY A 567 29.57 -0.95 -30.85
C GLY A 567 28.62 -0.29 -29.84
N ASP A 568 27.65 0.54 -30.26
CA ASP A 568 26.67 1.17 -29.36
C ASP A 568 25.54 0.19 -28.99
N CYS A 569 25.91 -0.93 -28.36
CA CYS A 569 24.99 -2.02 -28.03
C CYS A 569 24.01 -1.64 -26.92
N HIS A 570 22.81 -2.23 -26.96
CA HIS A 570 21.83 -2.07 -25.89
C HIS A 570 22.32 -2.70 -24.60
N GLY A 571 22.31 -1.91 -23.52
CA GLY A 571 22.80 -2.35 -22.22
C GLY A 571 22.33 -1.45 -21.09
N VAL A 572 22.91 -1.67 -19.92
CA VAL A 572 22.63 -0.90 -18.70
C VAL A 572 23.90 -0.70 -17.88
N VAL A 573 23.98 0.44 -17.19
CA VAL A 573 25.03 0.68 -16.20
C VAL A 573 24.79 -0.20 -14.98
N PHE A 574 25.85 -0.80 -14.44
CA PHE A 574 25.84 -1.42 -13.12
C PHE A 574 27.17 -1.15 -12.39
N THR A 575 27.22 -1.46 -11.10
CA THR A 575 28.42 -1.32 -10.26
C THR A 575 28.90 -2.70 -9.83
N ALA A 576 30.21 -2.94 -9.83
CA ALA A 576 30.80 -4.18 -9.33
C ALA A 576 31.41 -3.95 -7.92
N PRO A 577 30.67 -4.20 -6.83
CA PRO A 577 31.15 -3.98 -5.46
C PRO A 577 32.24 -4.98 -5.07
N VAL A 578 32.92 -4.74 -3.93
CA VAL A 578 33.98 -5.63 -3.44
C VAL A 578 33.50 -7.02 -3.02
N ASP A 579 32.23 -7.10 -2.60
CA ASP A 579 31.52 -8.32 -2.21
C ASP A 579 30.69 -8.87 -3.37
N TRP A 580 30.59 -10.20 -3.48
CA TRP A 580 29.73 -10.85 -4.47
C TRP A 580 28.27 -10.39 -4.33
N THR A 581 27.78 -9.76 -5.39
CA THR A 581 26.44 -9.19 -5.44
C THR A 581 25.73 -9.70 -6.68
N LYS A 582 24.49 -10.16 -6.53
CA LYS A 582 23.68 -10.55 -7.67
C LYS A 582 23.15 -9.32 -8.40
N VAL A 583 23.31 -9.29 -9.72
CA VAL A 583 22.74 -8.30 -10.62
C VAL A 583 21.69 -8.98 -11.48
N THR A 584 20.55 -8.31 -11.64
CA THR A 584 19.47 -8.72 -12.54
C THR A 584 19.24 -7.61 -13.55
N VAL A 585 19.35 -7.93 -14.83
CA VAL A 585 19.13 -7.00 -15.94
C VAL A 585 17.96 -7.49 -16.78
N LEU A 586 16.89 -6.69 -16.84
CA LEU A 586 15.73 -6.97 -17.68
C LEU A 586 15.89 -6.30 -19.05
N PHE A 587 15.43 -6.95 -20.12
CA PHE A 587 15.42 -6.36 -21.47
C PHE A 587 14.57 -5.10 -21.56
N SER A 588 13.61 -4.91 -20.66
CA SER A 588 12.81 -3.67 -20.57
C SER A 588 13.58 -2.47 -20.01
N GLY A 589 14.78 -2.69 -19.44
CA GLY A 589 15.58 -1.68 -18.76
C GLY A 589 16.89 -1.32 -19.48
N ILE A 590 17.10 -1.77 -20.71
CA ILE A 590 18.31 -1.51 -21.49
C ILE A 590 18.10 -0.40 -22.52
N GLY A 591 19.19 0.26 -22.92
CA GLY A 591 19.23 1.23 -24.01
C GLY A 591 20.64 1.38 -24.58
N GLN A 592 20.80 2.17 -25.64
CA GLN A 592 22.11 2.51 -26.22
C GLN A 592 22.76 3.66 -25.42
N ARG A 593 24.09 3.76 -25.47
CA ARG A 593 24.87 4.84 -24.85
C ARG A 593 24.79 6.15 -25.63
N GLY A 594 24.41 6.09 -26.91
CA GLY A 594 24.09 7.27 -27.73
C GLY A 594 25.28 7.88 -28.46
N PHE A 595 26.35 7.11 -28.72
CA PHE A 595 27.49 7.53 -29.53
C PHE A 595 27.47 6.96 -30.97
N GLY A 596 26.62 5.95 -31.22
CA GLY A 596 26.44 5.31 -32.52
C GLY A 596 25.09 5.63 -33.18
N ALA A 597 24.79 4.91 -34.25
CA ALA A 597 23.50 4.94 -34.93
C ALA A 597 22.42 4.34 -34.02
N THR A 598 21.28 5.02 -33.95
CA THR A 598 20.12 4.51 -33.21
C THR A 598 19.56 3.28 -33.92
N ALA A 599 19.49 2.16 -33.21
CA ALA A 599 18.96 0.89 -33.70
C ALA A 599 17.99 0.28 -32.65
N PRO A 600 16.92 -0.40 -33.07
CA PRO A 600 16.03 -1.09 -32.14
C PRO A 600 16.76 -2.28 -31.47
N PHE A 601 16.36 -2.62 -30.25
CA PHE A 601 16.77 -3.89 -29.64
C PHE A 601 16.05 -5.05 -30.34
N THR A 602 16.82 -5.95 -30.95
CA THR A 602 16.32 -7.14 -31.64
C THR A 602 16.55 -8.37 -30.77
N GLN A 603 15.64 -8.59 -29.82
CA GLN A 603 15.72 -9.70 -28.85
C GLN A 603 15.76 -11.09 -29.51
N ASN A 604 15.24 -11.21 -30.73
CA ASN A 604 15.29 -12.43 -31.52
C ASN A 604 16.64 -12.68 -32.23
N ALA A 605 17.64 -11.82 -32.04
CA ALA A 605 18.93 -11.87 -32.74
C ALA A 605 20.12 -11.45 -31.84
N VAL A 606 20.09 -11.80 -30.55
CA VAL A 606 21.19 -11.47 -29.62
C VAL A 606 22.36 -12.43 -29.85
N ALA A 607 23.57 -11.93 -30.07
CA ALA A 607 24.74 -12.75 -30.38
C ALA A 607 25.60 -13.07 -29.14
N ALA A 608 25.76 -12.12 -28.21
CA ALA A 608 26.58 -12.30 -27.01
C ALA A 608 26.12 -11.43 -25.83
N LEU A 609 26.50 -11.86 -24.63
CA LEU A 609 26.44 -11.08 -23.39
C LEU A 609 27.84 -10.50 -23.13
N GLN A 610 27.94 -9.21 -22.87
CA GLN A 610 29.22 -8.55 -22.63
C GLN A 610 29.19 -7.67 -21.37
N TRP A 611 30.28 -7.73 -20.61
CA TRP A 611 30.59 -6.84 -19.48
C TRP A 611 31.72 -5.91 -19.90
N ALA A 612 31.35 -4.70 -20.29
CA ALA A 612 32.25 -3.67 -20.78
C ALA A 612 32.54 -2.63 -19.69
N SER A 613 33.67 -1.95 -19.81
CA SER A 613 33.91 -0.70 -19.09
C SER A 613 32.87 0.37 -19.45
N ASN A 614 32.49 1.19 -18.47
CA ASN A 614 31.58 2.33 -18.65
C ASN A 614 32.34 3.68 -18.72
N GLY A 615 33.57 3.64 -19.23
CA GLY A 615 34.47 4.80 -19.34
C GLY A 615 35.95 4.40 -19.23
N ASN A 616 36.82 5.38 -19.43
CA ASN A 616 38.26 5.18 -19.30
C ASN A 616 38.67 5.01 -17.84
N GLY A 617 39.68 4.18 -17.59
CA GLY A 617 40.22 3.92 -16.25
C GLY A 617 40.50 2.45 -15.99
N ALA A 618 40.70 2.11 -14.72
CA ALA A 618 40.97 0.72 -14.31
C ALA A 618 39.72 -0.15 -14.44
N ILE A 619 39.87 -1.31 -15.09
CA ILE A 619 38.89 -2.38 -15.10
C ILE A 619 39.36 -3.49 -14.15
N ASP A 620 38.49 -3.94 -13.25
CA ASP A 620 38.66 -5.13 -12.40
C ASP A 620 37.26 -5.62 -12.04
N ILE A 621 36.84 -6.67 -12.75
CA ILE A 621 35.50 -7.21 -12.67
C ILE A 621 35.54 -8.73 -12.80
N GLN A 622 34.69 -9.37 -11.99
CA GLN A 622 34.60 -10.81 -11.86
C GLN A 622 33.12 -11.21 -11.90
N ILE A 623 32.78 -12.19 -12.74
CA ILE A 623 31.43 -12.64 -13.03
C ILE A 623 31.33 -14.13 -12.76
N ASP A 624 30.20 -14.53 -12.21
CA ASP A 624 29.90 -15.92 -11.85
C ASP A 624 28.39 -16.19 -12.01
N ASP A 625 28.03 -17.46 -12.21
CA ASP A 625 26.65 -17.98 -12.17
C ASP A 625 25.66 -17.20 -13.06
N VAL A 626 25.97 -17.14 -14.36
CA VAL A 626 25.23 -16.39 -15.39
C VAL A 626 24.02 -17.19 -15.86
N ARG A 627 22.84 -16.56 -15.80
CA ARG A 627 21.56 -17.19 -16.13
C ARG A 627 20.69 -16.29 -16.99
N LEU A 628 19.95 -16.88 -17.90
CA LEU A 628 18.87 -16.21 -18.63
C LEU A 628 17.54 -16.43 -17.93
N LEU A 629 16.75 -15.37 -17.77
CA LEU A 629 15.48 -15.39 -17.05
C LEU A 629 14.34 -15.60 -18.03
N GLN A 630 13.50 -16.61 -17.83
CA GLN A 630 12.29 -16.87 -18.62
C GLN A 630 11.06 -16.37 -17.85
N ALA A 631 10.05 -15.85 -18.56
CA ALA A 631 8.74 -15.63 -17.97
C ALA A 631 8.15 -16.99 -17.54
N GLY A 632 7.93 -17.20 -16.24
CA GLY A 632 7.59 -18.52 -15.70
C GLY A 632 6.24 -19.06 -16.20
N ALA A 633 6.24 -20.29 -16.72
CA ALA A 633 5.04 -21.10 -16.91
C ALA A 633 4.61 -21.76 -15.59
N ALA A 634 3.31 -21.80 -15.32
CA ALA A 634 2.72 -22.36 -14.10
C ALA A 634 2.98 -23.87 -13.96
N THR A 635 3.50 -24.31 -12.81
CA THR A 635 3.40 -25.71 -12.38
C THR A 635 2.95 -25.80 -10.92
N THR A 636 2.07 -26.77 -10.66
CA THR A 636 1.34 -27.00 -9.41
C THR A 636 2.13 -27.96 -8.52
N ALA A 637 2.41 -27.60 -7.26
CA ALA A 637 3.05 -28.48 -6.29
C ALA A 637 2.04 -29.06 -5.28
N THR A 638 2.01 -30.39 -5.13
CA THR A 638 1.20 -31.12 -4.13
C THR A 638 2.05 -31.43 -2.90
N PHE A 639 1.58 -31.12 -1.68
CA PHE A 639 2.28 -31.46 -0.43
C PHE A 639 1.39 -32.24 0.56
N THR A 640 1.95 -33.32 1.13
CA THR A 640 1.38 -34.13 2.23
C THR A 640 1.97 -33.69 3.58
N ARG A 641 1.18 -33.66 4.67
CA ARG A 641 1.57 -33.13 6.01
C ARG A 641 1.62 -34.21 7.11
N THR A 642 2.60 -34.12 8.01
CA THR A 642 2.66 -34.82 9.32
C THR A 642 2.94 -33.82 10.47
N ARG A 643 2.41 -34.05 11.69
CA ARG A 643 2.43 -33.11 12.84
C ARG A 643 3.21 -33.65 14.05
N THR A 644 3.95 -32.77 14.75
CA THR A 644 4.46 -32.98 16.13
C THR A 644 4.48 -31.66 16.93
N SER A 645 4.36 -31.71 18.26
CA SER A 645 4.18 -30.55 19.17
C SER A 645 5.23 -30.45 20.30
N THR A 646 5.67 -29.24 20.67
CA THR A 646 6.53 -28.97 21.85
C THR A 646 6.19 -27.60 22.52
N PRO A 647 6.21 -27.46 23.87
CA PRO A 647 5.85 -26.22 24.59
C PRO A 647 7.04 -25.31 24.97
N THR A 648 6.79 -24.04 25.32
CA THR A 648 7.83 -23.06 25.78
C THR A 648 7.34 -22.23 27.00
N PHE A 649 8.27 -21.91 27.92
CA PHE A 649 8.08 -21.10 29.13
C PHE A 649 8.52 -19.64 28.96
N THR A 650 7.92 -18.72 29.73
CA THR A 650 8.22 -17.26 29.75
C THR A 650 8.98 -16.84 31.01
N ARG A 651 9.93 -15.89 30.90
CA ARG A 651 10.64 -15.25 32.03
C ARG A 651 10.31 -13.75 32.08
N THR A 652 9.87 -13.27 33.24
CA THR A 652 9.63 -11.84 33.54
C THR A 652 10.80 -11.24 34.31
N ARG A 653 11.14 -9.97 34.08
CA ARG A 653 11.98 -9.16 34.99
C ARG A 653 11.26 -7.86 35.33
N THR A 654 11.13 -7.59 36.62
CA THR A 654 10.65 -6.33 37.21
C THR A 654 11.79 -5.64 37.94
N GLY A 655 11.78 -4.32 38.01
CA GLY A 655 12.66 -3.55 38.87
C GLY A 655 11.99 -2.25 39.33
N THR A 656 11.87 -2.07 40.65
CA THR A 656 12.37 -0.95 41.47
C THR A 656 11.85 -1.13 42.92
N PRO A 657 12.62 -0.78 43.99
CA PRO A 657 12.46 -1.36 45.34
C PRO A 657 11.88 -0.41 46.40
N THR A 658 11.24 -0.95 47.45
CA THR A 658 11.23 -0.37 48.82
C THR A 658 10.87 -1.43 49.89
N PHE A 659 11.63 -1.47 51.00
CA PHE A 659 11.48 -2.30 52.23
C PHE A 659 10.32 -1.77 53.14
N THR A 660 9.62 -2.49 54.06
CA THR A 660 10.04 -3.30 55.23
C THR A 660 8.84 -4.05 55.87
N ARG A 661 9.06 -5.33 56.30
CA ARG A 661 8.54 -6.21 57.41
C ARG A 661 7.24 -5.83 58.21
N THR A 662 6.32 -6.73 58.63
CA THR A 662 6.47 -7.94 59.51
C THR A 662 5.14 -8.74 59.68
N GLY A 663 5.18 -10.08 59.83
CA GLY A 663 4.13 -10.89 60.49
C GLY A 663 3.86 -12.33 59.98
N THR A 664 4.57 -13.35 60.49
CA THR A 664 4.44 -14.84 60.29
C THR A 664 3.30 -15.47 61.14
N PRO A 665 3.01 -16.82 61.19
CA PRO A 665 3.29 -18.01 60.32
C PRO A 665 2.01 -18.89 60.03
N THR A 666 2.00 -19.94 59.18
CA THR A 666 2.27 -21.40 59.46
C THR A 666 1.54 -22.27 58.37
N PRO A 667 1.73 -23.60 58.21
CA PRO A 667 2.85 -24.40 57.65
C PRO A 667 2.55 -25.11 56.29
N THR A 668 3.64 -25.58 55.68
CA THR A 668 3.75 -26.36 54.44
C THR A 668 3.66 -27.89 54.69
N PHE A 669 3.05 -28.64 53.76
CA PHE A 669 3.29 -30.08 53.57
C PHE A 669 3.80 -30.37 52.16
N THR A 670 4.90 -31.12 52.07
CA THR A 670 5.58 -31.53 50.84
C THR A 670 5.29 -33.02 50.55
N ARG A 671 5.05 -33.37 49.28
CA ARG A 671 5.28 -34.74 48.77
C ARG A 671 5.75 -34.73 47.32
N THR A 672 6.96 -35.23 47.10
CA THR A 672 7.66 -35.40 45.82
C THR A 672 7.26 -36.71 45.11
N ARG A 673 7.29 -36.75 43.76
CA ARG A 673 7.66 -37.94 42.97
C ARG A 673 8.21 -37.56 41.58
N THR A 674 9.24 -38.29 41.18
CA THR A 674 10.17 -38.13 40.04
C THR A 674 9.89 -39.15 38.93
N GLY A 675 10.24 -38.85 37.67
CA GLY A 675 10.54 -39.86 36.63
C GLY A 675 9.96 -39.60 35.23
N THR A 676 10.85 -39.41 34.23
CA THR A 676 10.57 -39.27 32.78
C THR A 676 11.19 -40.45 32.01
N PRO A 677 10.49 -41.04 31.01
CA PRO A 677 11.16 -41.83 29.98
C PRO A 677 10.93 -41.31 28.54
N THR A 678 11.91 -41.57 27.66
CA THR A 678 12.04 -41.14 26.25
C THR A 678 11.91 -42.34 25.30
N PHE A 679 11.39 -42.15 24.07
CA PHE A 679 11.50 -43.12 22.97
C PHE A 679 11.76 -42.47 21.60
N THR A 680 12.53 -43.16 20.75
CA THR A 680 12.92 -42.78 19.37
C THR A 680 12.46 -43.85 18.38
N ARG A 681 12.06 -43.48 17.14
CA ARG A 681 11.96 -44.45 16.02
C ARG A 681 12.25 -43.83 14.65
N THR A 682 13.01 -44.57 13.83
CA THR A 682 13.45 -44.29 12.44
C THR A 682 12.63 -45.10 11.44
N HIS A 683 12.38 -44.63 10.20
CA HIS A 683 11.82 -45.44 9.10
C HIS A 683 12.39 -45.09 7.71
N THR A 684 12.55 -46.14 6.88
CA THR A 684 13.06 -46.19 5.48
C THR A 684 11.98 -46.89 4.60
N PRO A 685 11.81 -46.62 3.29
CA PRO A 685 10.55 -46.83 2.55
C PRO A 685 10.47 -48.09 1.67
N VAL A 686 9.26 -48.65 1.47
CA VAL A 686 8.89 -49.57 0.36
C VAL A 686 7.36 -49.52 0.06
N GLU A 687 6.96 -49.58 -1.23
CA GLU A 687 5.59 -49.72 -1.82
C GLU A 687 5.32 -51.21 -2.26
N PRO A 688 4.16 -51.61 -2.84
CA PRO A 688 2.74 -51.49 -2.45
C PRO A 688 1.96 -52.85 -2.55
N THR A 689 0.74 -52.97 -2.00
CA THR A 689 -0.37 -53.77 -2.60
C THR A 689 -1.71 -53.56 -1.86
N ALA A 690 -2.82 -53.55 -2.61
CA ALA A 690 -4.18 -53.31 -2.13
C ALA A 690 -4.97 -54.60 -1.86
N THR A 691 -5.75 -54.62 -0.77
CA THR A 691 -6.88 -55.55 -0.58
C THR A 691 -8.01 -54.87 0.19
N PHE A 692 -9.23 -54.89 -0.35
CA PHE A 692 -10.45 -54.38 0.30
C PHE A 692 -10.99 -55.36 1.35
N THR A 693 -11.44 -54.87 2.52
CA THR A 693 -12.35 -55.60 3.40
C THR A 693 -13.30 -54.63 4.11
N ARG A 694 -14.61 -54.96 4.08
CA ARG A 694 -15.74 -54.19 4.62
C ARG A 694 -15.91 -54.46 6.12
N THR A 695 -16.06 -53.43 6.96
CA THR A 695 -16.46 -53.60 8.37
C THR A 695 -17.47 -52.53 8.81
N ARG A 696 -18.58 -52.98 9.40
CA ARG A 696 -19.69 -52.17 9.95
C ARG A 696 -19.31 -51.58 11.31
N THR A 697 -19.71 -50.34 11.57
CA THR A 697 -19.51 -49.63 12.84
C THR A 697 -20.78 -49.69 13.70
N GLY A 698 -20.65 -50.10 14.96
CA GLY A 698 -21.67 -49.95 16.01
C GLY A 698 -21.03 -49.26 17.22
N THR A 699 -21.72 -48.25 17.76
CA THR A 699 -21.27 -47.35 18.84
C THR A 699 -21.75 -47.84 20.22
N PRO A 700 -20.91 -47.93 21.27
CA PRO A 700 -21.37 -48.08 22.64
C PRO A 700 -21.34 -46.75 23.43
N THR A 701 -22.31 -46.61 24.35
CA THR A 701 -22.57 -45.47 25.26
C THR A 701 -22.28 -45.88 26.72
N PHE A 702 -21.88 -44.94 27.60
CA PHE A 702 -21.78 -45.16 29.05
C PHE A 702 -22.56 -44.11 29.87
N THR A 703 -23.20 -44.56 30.96
CA THR A 703 -24.11 -43.82 31.86
C THR A 703 -23.53 -43.68 33.28
N ARG A 704 -23.86 -42.61 34.01
CA ARG A 704 -23.55 -42.41 35.44
C ARG A 704 -24.84 -42.17 36.25
N THR A 705 -25.00 -42.84 37.39
CA THR A 705 -26.18 -42.78 38.29
C THR A 705 -25.86 -42.03 39.59
N VAL A 706 -26.81 -41.25 40.12
CA VAL A 706 -26.83 -40.71 41.49
C VAL A 706 -28.28 -40.80 42.03
N THR A 707 -28.44 -41.26 43.28
CA THR A 707 -29.74 -41.50 43.95
C THR A 707 -30.00 -40.47 45.06
N PRO A 708 -31.20 -39.87 45.16
CA PRO A 708 -31.61 -39.10 46.35
C PRO A 708 -32.72 -39.79 47.17
N SER A 709 -32.82 -39.45 48.46
CA SER A 709 -33.90 -39.81 49.39
C SER A 709 -34.55 -38.54 49.97
N PHE A 710 -35.88 -38.57 50.20
CA PHE A 710 -36.67 -37.47 50.79
C PHE A 710 -37.72 -38.00 51.78
N THR A 711 -38.12 -37.15 52.74
CA THR A 711 -39.21 -37.36 53.72
C THR A 711 -40.16 -36.15 53.70
N PHE A 712 -41.48 -36.34 53.89
CA PHE A 712 -42.58 -35.36 53.66
C PHE A 712 -43.24 -34.84 54.96
N GLN A 713 -43.79 -33.60 54.94
CA GLN A 713 -45.25 -33.31 55.04
C GLN A 713 -45.62 -31.80 54.93
N VAL A 714 -46.92 -31.56 54.67
CA VAL A 714 -47.64 -30.45 53.96
C VAL A 714 -48.20 -29.37 54.93
N PRO A 715 -48.68 -28.18 54.47
CA PRO A 715 -50.09 -28.06 54.01
C PRO A 715 -50.49 -26.96 52.97
N SER A 716 -51.58 -27.28 52.26
CA SER A 716 -52.70 -26.44 51.77
C SER A 716 -52.66 -25.69 50.41
N PHE A 717 -53.84 -25.69 49.77
CA PHE A 717 -54.19 -25.47 48.36
C PHE A 717 -54.70 -24.05 48.06
N THR A 718 -54.77 -23.62 46.78
CA THR A 718 -55.99 -23.15 46.05
C THR A 718 -55.70 -22.94 44.55
N MET A 719 -56.64 -23.31 43.66
CA MET A 719 -56.57 -23.25 42.19
C MET A 719 -57.11 -21.93 41.61
N THR A 720 -56.64 -21.53 40.41
CA THR A 720 -57.40 -20.74 39.42
C THR A 720 -56.86 -21.00 37.99
N PRO A 721 -57.66 -21.46 37.01
CA PRO A 721 -57.23 -21.62 35.62
C PRO A 721 -57.70 -20.46 34.73
N THR A 722 -56.94 -20.12 33.68
CA THR A 722 -57.42 -19.32 32.53
C THR A 722 -56.91 -19.94 31.23
N ASN A 723 -57.79 -20.02 30.23
CA ASN A 723 -57.67 -20.81 29.01
C ASN A 723 -58.10 -19.92 27.84
N THR A 724 -57.31 -19.76 26.75
CA THR A 724 -57.83 -19.26 25.45
C THR A 724 -56.96 -19.71 24.27
N ARG A 725 -57.64 -20.05 23.16
CA ARG A 725 -57.23 -20.82 21.98
C ARG A 725 -56.59 -20.01 20.84
N THR A 726 -55.81 -20.74 20.02
CA THR A 726 -55.20 -20.39 18.73
C THR A 726 -56.18 -20.43 17.55
N ALA A 727 -55.97 -19.60 16.52
CA ALA A 727 -56.57 -19.72 15.19
C ALA A 727 -55.48 -19.68 14.08
N THR A 728 -55.62 -20.53 13.07
CA THR A 728 -54.76 -20.66 11.87
C THR A 728 -55.59 -20.31 10.63
N PRO A 729 -55.08 -19.52 9.66
CA PRO A 729 -55.72 -19.40 8.34
C PRO A 729 -55.09 -20.34 7.29
N THR A 730 -55.96 -20.89 6.43
CA THR A 730 -55.64 -21.69 5.24
C THR A 730 -56.04 -20.88 4.00
N PHE A 731 -55.22 -20.88 2.94
CA PHE A 731 -55.55 -20.28 1.64
C PHE A 731 -55.82 -21.38 0.59
N THR A 732 -56.85 -21.17 -0.24
CA THR A 732 -57.16 -21.99 -1.42
C THR A 732 -57.20 -21.07 -2.64
N GLY A 733 -56.43 -21.41 -3.68
CA GLY A 733 -56.37 -20.66 -4.94
C GLY A 733 -57.41 -21.15 -5.95
N THR A 734 -57.96 -20.22 -6.73
CA THR A 734 -58.86 -20.51 -7.86
C THR A 734 -58.27 -19.87 -9.12
N VAL A 735 -58.21 -20.63 -10.21
CA VAL A 735 -57.76 -20.20 -11.56
C VAL A 735 -59.00 -20.10 -12.46
N THR A 736 -59.09 -19.08 -13.30
CA THR A 736 -60.04 -19.07 -14.44
C THR A 736 -59.43 -18.27 -15.61
N PRO A 737 -59.62 -18.70 -16.89
CA PRO A 737 -58.81 -18.25 -18.03
C PRO A 737 -59.37 -17.03 -18.79
N VAL A 738 -58.47 -16.46 -19.59
CA VAL A 738 -58.52 -15.28 -20.49
C VAL A 738 -59.51 -15.47 -21.66
N PRO A 739 -60.12 -14.40 -22.20
CA PRO A 739 -59.56 -13.71 -23.38
C PRO A 739 -59.10 -12.25 -23.14
#